data_AF-A0A6G3D689-F1
#
_entry.id   AF-A0A6G3D689-F1
#
_cell.length_a   1.000
_cell.length_b   1.000
_cell.length_c   1.000
_cell.angle_alpha   90.00
_cell.angle_beta   90.00
_cell.angle_gamma   90.00
#
_symmetry.space_group_name_H-M   'P 1'
#
loop_
_entity.id
_entity.type
_entity.pdbx_description
1 polymer ?
#
loop_
_entity_poly.entity_id
_entity_poly.type
_entity_poly.pdbx_seq_one_letter_code
_entity_poly.pdbx_strand_id
1 'polypeptide(L)'
;MMPVGLDEDTRKVQTAVLGGPNGHLPLFLPYEKQAADQLRKEHGSNAFTCGTLLGGCGKLLTLRACDDKKSHFAHRPPVRCTRTALGEDSADHLYIGEAVAKWLRRQGQSAVQVQYVKQKGARSDAIEIRYGSKKKRRLIHVQMARRSFTDWQADGKRLGAPAGKPATIRMYGPESQLAPFEVATAGYALRFKCATENGTRVVYVGTHPPGHLVEWTTLDKCRLVHAGIVTPWLEETPYGIRPKGAPAASLERHTVDERKRDAVRARGAESRSDAGPVLPLMTGCVAFTRAVFVSEEGDRGLYDVDAQPIGSTRFPARISLPASATAPQPHHVYVLTDRTAVLNGPRTADVDSRWTLRAEGFVRLSSAKATEWELLEPATREVDARATVTRVPQEKPVGPAGVDTEKPSSTLAPVPPQHAPMSDDRLVVELTRVLVETARAGTSITWQDLLGQIDVRSEAVSPARQVRLLAAVDAPHAKANRPFLSSLITFSRQAQPKDAPPPFFRLVLLALGHPHWTDDARAADIWKAHRARIQRARRGDTPAAAQVATPSGLKPAQHGQDPLGRLHTILRHLDETAAELPTSGLEQALKEADRLASLVGDAFLTDPVKSRLGHWRSVLRRRLERSVTTDSEARELFDRMADEFRVARDAGDLALAKRIRNGMGPVYALRLSPQDRAAVTGLMREFKQWVLDQKPRTPADVSLRALRVLIDDLGRRRTTLTTAELEAALAEADRLRRDIPGPLPDAQKKALSRWRGNLRRRLRDERGRTDLPLGKSVVGAASDGGGEAARLDRAALVALADQVRTLLQDSARAGTTVTWGDLRRRMSGALPFLHPDDQGEILMVVDHDTPADEPLLSALVAGTDLSPHGLYRHIRFSHGRERVPDESLEMHWRMEVFGLFQLWRHR
;
A
#
# COMPACT_ATOMS: atom_id res chain seq x y z
N MET A 1 10.24 49.22 13.04
CA MET A 1 9.24 48.34 13.68
C MET A 1 8.47 47.65 12.56
N MET A 2 8.84 46.40 12.23
CA MET A 2 8.25 45.63 11.13
C MET A 2 7.48 44.43 11.70
N PRO A 3 6.41 43.95 11.03
CA PRO A 3 5.51 42.95 11.61
C PRO A 3 6.20 41.59 11.81
N VAL A 4 5.79 40.93 12.89
CA VAL A 4 6.38 39.68 13.40
C VAL A 4 6.27 38.54 12.38
N GLY A 5 7.33 37.73 12.31
CA GLY A 5 7.50 36.65 11.36
C GLY A 5 6.35 35.65 11.35
N LEU A 6 5.86 35.36 10.15
CA LEU A 6 4.74 34.49 9.91
C LEU A 6 5.20 33.02 9.86
N ASP A 7 4.81 32.25 10.87
CA ASP A 7 5.07 30.80 10.94
C ASP A 7 4.33 30.05 9.82
N GLU A 8 5.07 29.25 9.04
CA GLU A 8 4.52 28.51 7.89
C GLU A 8 3.78 27.26 8.36
N ASP A 9 2.49 27.44 8.69
CA ASP A 9 1.63 26.35 9.14
C ASP A 9 1.30 25.35 8.00
N THR A 10 2.20 24.39 7.79
CA THR A 10 2.14 23.32 6.77
C THR A 10 0.94 22.37 6.90
N ARG A 11 0.15 22.47 7.98
CA ARG A 11 -1.10 21.73 8.18
C ARG A 11 -2.28 22.31 7.37
N LYS A 12 -2.05 23.42 6.65
CA LYS A 12 -3.07 24.18 5.93
C LYS A 12 -3.30 23.68 4.51
N VAL A 13 -4.58 23.59 4.13
CA VAL A 13 -4.98 23.10 2.81
C VAL A 13 -4.97 24.25 1.81
N GLN A 14 -4.04 24.24 0.86
CA GLN A 14 -3.90 25.33 -0.12
C GLN A 14 -4.75 25.16 -1.39
N THR A 15 -5.28 23.95 -1.64
CA THR A 15 -6.09 23.68 -2.84
C THR A 15 -7.42 22.98 -2.52
N ALA A 16 -8.45 23.36 -3.27
CA ALA A 16 -9.80 22.82 -3.23
C ALA A 16 -10.26 22.42 -4.65
N VAL A 17 -11.45 21.85 -4.76
CA VAL A 17 -12.17 21.75 -6.04
C VAL A 17 -13.53 22.44 -5.98
N LEU A 18 -13.97 22.93 -7.14
CA LEU A 18 -15.32 23.44 -7.38
C LEU A 18 -16.24 22.33 -7.90
N GLY A 19 -17.55 22.47 -7.71
CA GLY A 19 -18.54 21.48 -8.18
C GLY A 19 -18.73 20.26 -7.27
N GLY A 20 -18.30 20.32 -6.01
CA GLY A 20 -18.58 19.31 -4.99
C GLY A 20 -17.56 18.17 -4.89
N PRO A 21 -17.91 17.03 -4.25
CA PRO A 21 -16.94 16.02 -3.83
C PRO A 21 -16.10 15.41 -4.95
N ASN A 22 -16.69 15.23 -6.12
CA ASN A 22 -16.03 14.66 -7.30
C ASN A 22 -15.70 15.75 -8.34
N GLY A 23 -15.63 17.02 -7.90
CA GLY A 23 -15.20 18.14 -8.73
C GLY A 23 -13.79 17.91 -9.28
N HIS A 24 -13.60 18.31 -10.55
CA HIS A 24 -12.33 18.20 -11.27
C HIS A 24 -11.76 19.56 -11.69
N LEU A 25 -12.46 20.66 -11.37
CA LEU A 25 -11.96 22.02 -11.52
C LEU A 25 -11.14 22.36 -10.26
N PRO A 26 -9.81 22.41 -10.35
CA PRO A 26 -8.97 22.73 -9.20
C PRO A 26 -9.01 24.23 -8.92
N LEU A 27 -8.81 24.57 -7.66
CA LEU A 27 -8.65 25.93 -7.23
C LEU A 27 -7.56 26.01 -6.16
N PHE A 28 -6.51 26.76 -6.46
CA PHE A 28 -5.47 27.22 -5.57
C PHE A 28 -5.96 28.48 -4.85
N LEU A 29 -5.64 28.60 -3.58
CA LEU A 29 -5.92 29.79 -2.78
C LEU A 29 -4.64 30.65 -2.72
N PRO A 30 -4.66 31.91 -3.20
CA PRO A 30 -3.60 32.88 -2.94
C PRO A 30 -3.29 32.99 -1.45
N TYR A 31 -2.03 33.29 -1.10
CA TYR A 31 -1.66 33.49 0.30
C TYR A 31 -2.17 34.84 0.83
N GLU A 32 -2.23 35.84 -0.06
CA GLU A 32 -2.61 37.22 0.18
C GLU A 32 -4.10 37.32 0.49
N LYS A 33 -4.45 37.90 1.65
CA LYS A 33 -5.85 38.03 2.09
C LYS A 33 -6.75 38.69 1.05
N GLN A 34 -6.30 39.76 0.40
CA GLN A 34 -7.11 40.50 -0.58
C GLN A 34 -7.52 39.60 -1.77
N ALA A 35 -6.59 38.80 -2.28
CA ALA A 35 -6.85 37.86 -3.37
C ALA A 35 -7.69 36.67 -2.89
N ALA A 36 -7.46 36.18 -1.67
CA ALA A 36 -8.28 35.15 -1.03
C ALA A 36 -9.74 35.61 -0.78
N ASP A 37 -9.96 36.87 -0.41
CA ASP A 37 -11.29 37.46 -0.22
C ASP A 37 -11.99 37.78 -1.54
N GLN A 38 -11.25 38.17 -2.58
CA GLN A 38 -11.78 38.30 -3.93
C GLN A 38 -12.30 36.94 -4.44
N LEU A 39 -11.50 35.89 -4.30
CA LEU A 39 -11.88 34.52 -4.65
C LEU A 39 -13.11 34.03 -3.86
N ARG A 40 -13.26 34.48 -2.60
CA ARG A 40 -14.46 34.22 -1.78
C ARG A 40 -15.72 34.91 -2.32
N LYS A 41 -15.59 36.13 -2.85
CA LYS A 41 -16.69 36.88 -3.48
C LYS A 41 -17.12 36.23 -4.80
N GLU A 42 -16.15 35.83 -5.63
CA GLU A 42 -16.39 35.25 -6.96
C GLU A 42 -17.10 33.89 -6.92
N HIS A 43 -16.77 33.03 -5.97
CA HIS A 43 -17.33 31.68 -5.88
C HIS A 43 -18.34 31.48 -4.74
N GLY A 44 -18.38 32.36 -3.74
CA GLY A 44 -19.22 32.23 -2.57
C GLY A 44 -18.67 31.29 -1.49
N SER A 45 -19.16 31.46 -0.26
CA SER A 45 -18.61 30.85 0.97
C SER A 45 -18.74 29.31 1.10
N ASN A 46 -19.48 28.67 0.19
CA ASN A 46 -19.80 27.24 0.21
C ASN A 46 -19.33 26.46 -1.04
N ALA A 47 -18.64 27.10 -2.00
CA ALA A 47 -18.25 26.45 -3.25
C ALA A 47 -17.06 25.48 -3.13
N PHE A 48 -16.21 25.66 -2.11
CA PHE A 48 -14.95 24.95 -1.96
C PHE A 48 -15.14 23.57 -1.35
N THR A 49 -14.63 22.52 -2.01
CA THR A 49 -14.70 21.14 -1.51
C THR A 49 -13.31 20.50 -1.42
N CYS A 50 -13.08 19.70 -0.38
CA CYS A 50 -11.90 18.84 -0.26
C CYS A 50 -12.05 17.63 -1.18
N GLY A 51 -11.84 17.84 -2.49
CA GLY A 51 -12.21 16.89 -3.55
C GLY A 51 -11.57 15.51 -3.43
N THR A 52 -12.32 14.46 -3.77
CA THR A 52 -11.86 13.07 -3.79
C THR A 52 -10.71 12.87 -4.79
N LEU A 53 -10.67 13.65 -5.88
CA LEU A 53 -9.58 13.65 -6.85
C LEU A 53 -8.26 14.25 -6.30
N LEU A 54 -8.32 15.05 -5.23
CA LEU A 54 -7.14 15.54 -4.48
C LEU A 54 -6.67 14.56 -3.38
N GLY A 55 -7.30 13.37 -3.27
CA GLY A 55 -7.15 12.50 -2.10
C GLY A 55 -7.93 13.00 -0.87
N GLY A 56 -8.82 13.97 -1.06
CA GLY A 56 -9.66 14.57 -0.02
C GLY A 56 -10.85 13.72 0.42
N CYS A 57 -11.50 14.16 1.50
CA CYS A 57 -12.63 13.45 2.12
C CYS A 57 -14.01 13.79 1.51
N GLY A 58 -14.05 14.62 0.45
CA GLY A 58 -15.29 15.07 -0.21
C GLY A 58 -16.14 16.05 0.61
N LYS A 59 -15.65 16.58 1.74
CA LYS A 59 -16.40 17.53 2.58
C LYS A 59 -16.14 18.99 2.18
N LEU A 60 -17.10 19.85 2.47
CA LEU A 60 -16.97 21.30 2.25
C LEU A 60 -15.82 21.88 3.05
N LEU A 61 -15.14 22.84 2.43
CA LEU A 61 -14.07 23.64 3.00
C LEU A 61 -14.56 25.08 3.23
N THR A 62 -14.05 25.70 4.28
CA THR A 62 -14.22 27.13 4.55
C THR A 62 -12.91 27.83 4.19
N LEU A 63 -13.00 28.85 3.35
CA LEU A 63 -11.87 29.73 3.03
C LEU A 63 -11.60 30.65 4.23
N ARG A 64 -10.37 30.60 4.75
CA ARG A 64 -9.85 31.48 5.80
C ARG A 64 -8.82 32.41 5.17
N ALA A 65 -9.24 33.62 4.82
CA ALA A 65 -8.33 34.69 4.46
C ALA A 65 -7.77 35.33 5.73
N CYS A 66 -6.46 35.55 5.79
CA CYS A 66 -5.74 35.96 7.00
C CYS A 66 -4.68 37.03 6.66
N ASP A 67 -4.55 38.07 7.50
CA ASP A 67 -3.49 39.08 7.38
C ASP A 67 -2.19 38.61 8.05
N ASP A 68 -2.35 38.00 9.22
CA ASP A 68 -1.29 37.54 10.13
C ASP A 68 -0.80 36.13 9.81
N LYS A 69 -1.45 35.43 8.87
CA LYS A 69 -1.21 34.01 8.56
C LYS A 69 -1.41 33.73 7.07
N LYS A 70 -0.78 32.68 6.53
CA LYS A 70 -1.11 32.16 5.20
C LYS A 70 -2.62 31.86 5.11
N SER A 71 -3.28 32.48 4.13
CA SER A 71 -4.68 32.21 3.79
C SER A 71 -4.82 30.77 3.34
N HIS A 72 -5.86 30.06 3.80
CA HIS A 72 -5.97 28.61 3.67
C HIS A 72 -7.41 28.12 3.67
N PHE A 73 -7.63 26.90 3.18
CA PHE A 73 -8.87 26.17 3.40
C PHE A 73 -8.83 25.40 4.72
N ALA A 74 -9.93 25.47 5.48
CA ALA A 74 -10.16 24.70 6.69
C ALA A 74 -11.42 23.83 6.55
N HIS A 75 -11.36 22.57 7.00
CA HIS A 75 -12.56 21.73 7.06
C HIS A 75 -13.50 22.22 8.17
N ARG A 76 -14.81 21.99 8.00
CA ARG A 76 -15.81 22.21 9.06
C ARG A 76 -15.85 20.97 9.99
N PRO A 77 -15.56 21.10 11.30
CA PRO A 77 -15.67 19.97 12.23
C PRO A 77 -17.12 19.48 12.40
N PRO A 78 -17.35 18.22 12.78
CA PRO A 78 -16.37 17.14 12.92
C PRO A 78 -16.03 16.48 11.58
N VAL A 79 -14.73 16.31 11.31
CA VAL A 79 -14.25 15.72 10.06
C VAL A 79 -12.97 14.93 10.31
N ARG A 80 -12.85 13.77 9.66
CA ARG A 80 -11.58 13.02 9.57
C ARG A 80 -11.20 12.98 8.10
N CYS A 81 -10.09 13.66 7.76
CA CYS A 81 -9.54 13.67 6.42
C CYS A 81 -8.17 13.00 6.45
N THR A 82 -7.93 12.06 5.53
CA THR A 82 -6.64 11.36 5.37
C THR A 82 -5.79 11.96 4.24
N ARG A 83 -6.14 13.16 3.78
CA ARG A 83 -5.40 13.87 2.73
C ARG A 83 -4.07 14.32 3.30
N THR A 84 -2.97 13.84 2.71
CA THR A 84 -1.59 14.17 3.11
C THR A 84 -1.00 15.30 2.27
N ALA A 85 -1.31 15.37 0.98
CA ALA A 85 -0.85 16.44 0.10
C ALA A 85 -1.73 17.69 0.26
N LEU A 86 -1.22 18.69 0.99
CA LEU A 86 -1.95 19.93 1.30
C LEU A 86 -1.40 21.19 0.61
N GLY A 87 -0.14 21.15 0.14
CA GLY A 87 0.53 22.25 -0.54
C GLY A 87 -0.02 22.60 -1.92
N GLU A 88 0.61 23.57 -2.57
CA GLU A 88 0.22 24.10 -3.88
C GLU A 88 0.26 23.04 -5.01
N ASP A 89 1.20 22.11 -4.98
CA ASP A 89 1.37 21.02 -5.97
C ASP A 89 0.26 19.95 -5.90
N SER A 90 -0.49 19.91 -4.79
CA SER A 90 -1.44 18.83 -4.50
C SER A 90 -2.62 18.73 -5.49
N ALA A 91 -2.79 19.73 -6.35
CA ALA A 91 -3.78 19.78 -7.43
C ALA A 91 -3.19 19.76 -8.85
N ASP A 92 -1.86 19.60 -9.02
CA ASP A 92 -1.21 19.77 -10.32
C ASP A 92 -1.72 18.82 -11.41
N HIS A 93 -2.11 17.59 -11.05
CA HIS A 93 -2.74 16.66 -12.00
C HIS A 93 -4.10 17.18 -12.51
N LEU A 94 -4.88 17.88 -11.69
CA LEU A 94 -6.12 18.51 -12.13
C LEU A 94 -5.85 19.74 -13.00
N TYR A 95 -4.84 20.54 -12.64
CA TYR A 95 -4.44 21.72 -13.42
C TYR A 95 -3.97 21.32 -14.82
N ILE A 96 -3.11 20.32 -14.94
CA ILE A 96 -2.64 19.77 -16.22
C ILE A 96 -3.82 19.18 -17.01
N GLY A 97 -4.66 18.37 -16.38
CA GLY A 97 -5.82 17.74 -17.03
C GLY A 97 -6.80 18.77 -17.62
N GLU A 98 -7.13 19.81 -16.87
CA GLU A 98 -8.02 20.88 -17.30
C GLU A 98 -7.37 21.83 -18.31
N ALA A 99 -6.09 22.17 -18.16
CA ALA A 99 -5.36 23.02 -19.11
C ALA A 99 -5.28 22.36 -20.50
N VAL A 100 -4.94 21.07 -20.56
CA VAL A 100 -4.91 20.31 -21.82
C VAL A 100 -6.32 20.14 -22.39
N ALA A 101 -7.34 19.88 -21.57
CA ALA A 101 -8.71 19.79 -22.05
C ALA A 101 -9.25 21.11 -22.62
N LYS A 102 -8.99 22.25 -21.95
CA LYS A 102 -9.30 23.59 -22.46
C LYS A 102 -8.53 23.93 -23.73
N TRP A 103 -7.27 23.51 -23.85
CA TRP A 103 -6.49 23.68 -25.07
C TRP A 103 -7.07 22.85 -26.23
N LEU A 104 -7.33 21.55 -26.04
CA LEU A 104 -7.93 20.68 -27.07
C LEU A 104 -9.27 21.22 -27.59
N ARG A 105 -10.14 21.71 -26.70
CA ARG A 105 -11.42 22.35 -27.09
C ARG A 105 -11.21 23.61 -27.94
N ARG A 106 -10.21 24.46 -27.60
CA ARG A 106 -9.81 25.62 -28.40
C ARG A 106 -9.21 25.22 -29.76
N GLN A 107 -8.53 24.08 -29.85
CA GLN A 107 -8.05 23.45 -31.10
C GLN A 107 -9.17 22.71 -31.87
N GLY A 108 -10.44 23.06 -31.66
CA GLY A 108 -11.60 22.49 -32.36
C GLY A 108 -11.90 21.01 -32.08
N GLN A 109 -11.26 20.39 -31.08
CA GLN A 109 -11.43 18.96 -30.83
C GLN A 109 -12.74 18.65 -30.09
N SER A 110 -13.52 17.72 -30.65
CA SER A 110 -14.78 17.25 -30.06
C SER A 110 -14.58 16.09 -29.08
N ALA A 111 -15.61 15.83 -28.26
CA ALA A 111 -15.67 14.71 -27.31
C ALA A 111 -14.49 14.58 -26.32
N VAL A 112 -13.88 15.71 -25.94
CA VAL A 112 -12.76 15.77 -24.98
C VAL A 112 -13.20 15.30 -23.59
N GLN A 113 -12.67 14.15 -23.15
CA GLN A 113 -12.94 13.51 -21.87
C GLN A 113 -11.64 13.27 -21.12
N VAL A 114 -11.55 13.80 -19.90
CA VAL A 114 -10.40 13.61 -18.99
C VAL A 114 -10.74 12.52 -17.98
N GLN A 115 -9.82 11.57 -17.80
CA GLN A 115 -9.90 10.52 -16.80
C GLN A 115 -8.66 10.52 -15.91
N TYR A 116 -8.88 10.57 -14.60
CA TYR A 116 -7.85 10.56 -13.59
C TYR A 116 -7.63 9.14 -13.09
N VAL A 117 -6.54 8.50 -13.54
CA VAL A 117 -6.23 7.09 -13.25
C VAL A 117 -5.46 7.01 -11.93
N LYS A 118 -5.99 6.23 -10.98
CA LYS A 118 -5.41 6.03 -9.65
C LYS A 118 -5.15 4.55 -9.38
N GLN A 119 -3.99 4.23 -8.83
CA GLN A 119 -3.76 3.05 -8.02
C GLN A 119 -4.05 3.40 -6.54
N LYS A 120 -4.23 2.37 -5.69
CA LYS A 120 -4.85 2.54 -4.36
C LYS A 120 -4.11 3.58 -3.49
N GLY A 121 -4.86 4.58 -3.00
CA GLY A 121 -4.43 5.44 -1.89
C GLY A 121 -3.70 6.74 -2.24
N ALA A 122 -3.36 6.99 -3.51
CA ALA A 122 -2.54 8.13 -3.93
C ALA A 122 -3.32 9.25 -4.67
N ARG A 123 -2.58 10.32 -5.03
CA ARG A 123 -2.96 11.29 -6.07
C ARG A 123 -3.12 10.59 -7.43
N SER A 124 -3.62 11.27 -8.47
CA SER A 124 -3.76 10.63 -9.79
C SER A 124 -2.38 10.23 -10.33
N ASP A 125 -2.15 8.93 -10.53
CA ASP A 125 -0.86 8.41 -11.01
C ASP A 125 -0.64 8.71 -12.49
N ALA A 126 -1.73 8.83 -13.24
CA ALA A 126 -1.75 9.26 -14.63
C ALA A 126 -3.04 10.03 -14.96
N ILE A 127 -3.01 10.74 -16.07
CA ILE A 127 -4.14 11.45 -16.67
C ILE A 127 -4.32 10.92 -18.09
N GLU A 128 -5.48 10.35 -18.39
CA GLU A 128 -5.85 9.89 -19.73
C GLU A 128 -6.86 10.87 -20.34
N ILE A 129 -6.50 11.51 -21.46
CA ILE A 129 -7.34 12.50 -22.13
C ILE A 129 -7.73 11.96 -23.51
N ARG A 130 -8.99 11.56 -23.67
CA ARG A 130 -9.55 11.01 -24.91
C ARG A 130 -10.30 12.10 -25.66
N TYR A 131 -10.09 12.20 -26.97
CA TYR A 131 -10.71 13.24 -27.81
C TYR A 131 -10.89 12.78 -29.27
N GLY A 132 -11.66 13.53 -30.05
CA GLY A 132 -11.99 13.21 -31.44
C GLY A 132 -13.22 12.30 -31.58
N SER A 133 -13.66 12.12 -32.83
CA SER A 133 -14.86 11.32 -33.15
C SER A 133 -14.68 9.84 -32.83
N LYS A 134 -15.79 9.07 -32.68
CA LYS A 134 -15.74 7.62 -32.40
C LYS A 134 -14.83 6.83 -33.38
N LYS A 135 -14.73 7.26 -34.64
CA LYS A 135 -13.88 6.64 -35.67
C LYS A 135 -12.41 7.10 -35.64
N LYS A 136 -12.11 8.30 -35.13
CA LYS A 136 -10.76 8.91 -35.07
C LYS A 136 -10.37 9.28 -33.63
N ARG A 137 -10.70 8.43 -32.66
CA ARG A 137 -10.52 8.72 -31.24
C ARG A 137 -9.05 8.62 -30.84
N ARG A 138 -8.47 9.73 -30.40
CA ARG A 138 -7.07 9.88 -29.95
C ARG A 138 -6.99 9.84 -28.43
N LEU A 139 -5.79 9.57 -27.92
CA LEU A 139 -5.47 9.52 -26.50
C LEU A 139 -4.19 10.34 -26.22
N ILE A 140 -4.22 11.16 -25.18
CA ILE A 140 -3.02 11.66 -24.50
C ILE A 140 -2.91 10.92 -23.17
N HIS A 141 -1.73 10.39 -22.86
CA HIS A 141 -1.41 9.80 -21.57
C HIS A 141 -0.35 10.66 -20.88
N VAL A 142 -0.72 11.34 -19.79
CA VAL A 142 0.20 12.08 -18.94
C VAL A 142 0.56 11.24 -17.73
N GLN A 143 1.78 10.73 -17.66
CA GLN A 143 2.26 9.96 -16.52
C GLN A 143 2.70 10.91 -15.41
N MET A 144 2.05 10.87 -14.25
CA MET A 144 2.30 11.79 -13.12
C MET A 144 3.21 11.17 -12.05
N ALA A 145 2.93 9.92 -11.67
CA ALA A 145 3.73 9.17 -10.70
C ALA A 145 4.99 8.56 -11.33
N ARG A 146 6.02 8.34 -10.51
CA ARG A 146 7.22 7.56 -10.87
C ARG A 146 6.85 6.10 -11.13
N ARG A 147 7.59 5.44 -12.04
CA ARG A 147 7.42 4.03 -12.40
C ARG A 147 8.78 3.37 -12.61
N SER A 148 8.82 2.04 -12.58
CA SER A 148 9.99 1.31 -13.08
C SER A 148 10.09 1.43 -14.60
N PHE A 149 11.27 1.16 -15.17
CA PHE A 149 11.44 1.06 -16.62
C PHE A 149 10.55 -0.05 -17.21
N THR A 150 10.42 -1.18 -16.53
CA THR A 150 9.57 -2.31 -16.95
C THR A 150 8.10 -1.92 -17.01
N ASP A 151 7.58 -1.24 -15.99
CA ASP A 151 6.21 -0.69 -16.00
C ASP A 151 6.03 0.32 -17.13
N TRP A 152 7.00 1.22 -17.31
CA TRP A 152 6.98 2.23 -18.38
C TRP A 152 6.98 1.60 -19.78
N GLN A 153 7.69 0.49 -19.98
CA GLN A 153 7.71 -0.26 -21.24
C GLN A 153 6.42 -1.07 -21.44
N ALA A 154 5.88 -1.67 -20.37
CA ALA A 154 4.57 -2.35 -20.41
C ALA A 154 3.43 -1.36 -20.70
N ASP A 155 3.48 -0.16 -20.12
CA ASP A 155 2.59 0.95 -20.42
C ASP A 155 2.74 1.39 -21.88
N GLY A 156 3.97 1.50 -22.40
CA GLY A 156 4.23 1.77 -23.82
C GLY A 156 3.56 0.74 -24.74
N LYS A 157 3.69 -0.55 -24.42
CA LYS A 157 3.02 -1.65 -25.16
C LYS A 157 1.49 -1.58 -25.03
N ARG A 158 0.94 -1.32 -23.85
CA ARG A 158 -0.52 -1.17 -23.61
C ARG A 158 -1.11 0.02 -24.35
N LEU A 159 -0.38 1.13 -24.41
CA LEU A 159 -0.80 2.39 -25.03
C LEU A 159 -0.47 2.46 -26.53
N GLY A 160 0.22 1.45 -27.08
CA GLY A 160 0.50 1.32 -28.50
C GLY A 160 -0.78 1.29 -29.32
N ALA A 161 -0.82 2.08 -30.39
CA ALA A 161 -1.99 2.13 -31.26
C ALA A 161 -2.05 0.87 -32.16
N PRO A 162 -3.23 0.22 -32.31
CA PRO A 162 -3.44 -0.78 -33.35
C PRO A 162 -3.16 -0.20 -34.75
N ALA A 163 -2.78 -1.06 -35.69
CA ALA A 163 -2.52 -0.67 -37.07
C ALA A 163 -3.67 0.18 -37.66
N GLY A 164 -3.31 1.31 -38.29
CA GLY A 164 -4.27 2.27 -38.85
C GLY A 164 -4.92 3.23 -37.84
N LYS A 165 -4.53 3.23 -36.55
CA LYS A 165 -4.96 4.24 -35.56
C LYS A 165 -3.81 5.20 -35.20
N PRO A 166 -4.09 6.49 -34.94
CA PRO A 166 -3.08 7.44 -34.49
C PRO A 166 -2.50 7.03 -33.13
N ALA A 167 -1.19 7.19 -32.98
CA ALA A 167 -0.45 6.86 -31.76
C ALA A 167 -0.94 7.62 -30.52
N THR A 168 -0.81 7.00 -29.35
CA THR A 168 -1.03 7.67 -28.06
C THR A 168 0.08 8.69 -27.82
N ILE A 169 -0.30 9.94 -27.54
CA ILE A 169 0.64 11.00 -27.22
C ILE A 169 1.07 10.83 -25.75
N ARG A 170 2.33 10.49 -25.51
CA ARG A 170 2.89 10.32 -24.17
C ARG A 170 3.46 11.64 -23.66
N MET A 171 3.14 11.99 -22.42
CA MET A 171 3.63 13.19 -21.74
C MET A 171 3.95 12.89 -20.27
N TYR A 172 4.79 13.72 -19.66
CA TYR A 172 5.40 13.42 -18.37
C TYR A 172 5.20 14.56 -17.36
N GLY A 173 4.49 14.27 -16.27
CA GLY A 173 4.30 15.22 -15.16
C GLY A 173 5.61 15.56 -14.45
N PRO A 174 5.62 16.62 -13.61
CA PRO A 174 6.85 17.16 -13.00
C PRO A 174 7.67 16.08 -12.28
N GLU A 175 6.98 15.30 -11.44
CA GLU A 175 7.55 14.29 -10.56
C GLU A 175 7.76 12.91 -11.17
N SER A 176 7.39 12.71 -12.44
CA SER A 176 7.35 11.37 -13.04
C SER A 176 8.72 10.73 -13.25
N GLN A 177 9.77 11.53 -13.51
CA GLN A 177 11.15 11.07 -13.79
C GLN A 177 11.33 10.11 -14.98
N LEU A 178 10.29 9.83 -15.77
CA LEU A 178 10.30 8.87 -16.89
C LEU A 178 10.63 9.48 -18.25
N ALA A 179 10.66 10.81 -18.35
CA ALA A 179 10.94 11.51 -19.60
C ALA A 179 12.25 11.07 -20.30
N PRO A 180 13.38 10.76 -19.61
CA PRO A 180 14.60 10.29 -20.27
C PRO A 180 14.41 9.00 -21.09
N PHE A 181 13.57 8.06 -20.64
CA PHE A 181 13.29 6.83 -21.38
C PHE A 181 12.54 7.09 -22.69
N GLU A 182 11.66 8.11 -22.70
CA GLU A 182 11.01 8.57 -23.93
C GLU A 182 12.01 9.25 -24.86
N VAL A 183 12.91 10.11 -24.35
CA VAL A 183 13.98 10.73 -25.18
C VAL A 183 14.82 9.66 -25.86
N ALA A 184 15.23 8.62 -25.14
CA ALA A 184 16.01 7.51 -25.69
C ALA A 184 15.25 6.68 -26.76
N THR A 185 13.91 6.72 -26.78
CA THR A 185 13.08 5.89 -27.66
C THR A 185 12.50 6.66 -28.85
N ALA A 186 12.10 7.92 -28.63
CA ALA A 186 11.41 8.78 -29.60
C ALA A 186 12.25 10.00 -30.03
N GLY A 187 13.47 10.15 -29.51
CA GLY A 187 14.34 11.30 -29.79
C GLY A 187 13.94 12.60 -29.07
N TYR A 188 12.82 12.61 -28.34
CA TYR A 188 12.42 13.72 -27.47
C TYR A 188 11.36 13.26 -26.45
N ALA A 189 11.06 14.09 -25.45
CA ALA A 189 9.93 13.89 -24.54
C ALA A 189 9.17 15.20 -24.29
N LEU A 190 7.85 15.09 -24.11
CA LEU A 190 7.01 16.21 -23.68
C LEU A 190 6.78 16.14 -22.16
N ARG A 191 7.09 17.24 -21.46
CA ARG A 191 6.98 17.36 -19.99
C ARG A 191 5.96 18.41 -19.57
N PHE A 192 5.51 18.35 -18.33
CA PHE A 192 4.77 19.43 -17.67
C PHE A 192 5.52 19.97 -16.46
N LYS A 193 5.37 21.27 -16.21
CA LYS A 193 5.70 21.97 -14.96
C LYS A 193 4.50 22.82 -14.57
N CYS A 194 4.21 22.92 -13.28
CA CYS A 194 3.30 23.93 -12.75
C CYS A 194 4.11 25.00 -11.99
N ALA A 195 3.64 26.24 -12.01
CA ALA A 195 4.19 27.33 -11.23
C ALA A 195 3.05 28.19 -10.67
N THR A 196 3.26 28.83 -9.52
CA THR A 196 2.32 29.79 -8.95
C THR A 196 2.75 31.20 -9.37
N GLU A 197 1.92 31.89 -10.15
CA GLU A 197 2.20 33.21 -10.71
C GLU A 197 0.96 34.10 -10.54
N ASN A 198 1.14 35.32 -10.02
CA ASN A 198 0.04 36.29 -9.80
C ASN A 198 -1.17 35.68 -9.05
N GLY A 199 -0.91 34.80 -8.08
CA GLY A 199 -1.95 34.11 -7.30
C GLY A 199 -2.69 32.98 -8.04
N THR A 200 -2.27 32.59 -9.26
CA THR A 200 -2.86 31.47 -10.00
C THR A 200 -1.83 30.37 -10.32
N ARG A 201 -2.31 29.14 -10.57
CA ARG A 201 -1.46 28.00 -10.92
C ARG A 201 -1.36 27.88 -12.44
N VAL A 202 -0.22 28.28 -12.99
CA VAL A 202 0.08 28.26 -14.43
C VAL A 202 0.70 26.90 -14.82
N VAL A 203 0.30 26.38 -15.99
CA VAL A 203 0.78 25.10 -16.52
C VAL A 203 1.66 25.32 -17.75
N TYR A 204 2.91 24.91 -17.65
CA TYR A 204 3.90 24.92 -18.72
C TYR A 204 4.09 23.53 -19.32
N VAL A 205 4.28 23.49 -20.63
CA VAL A 205 4.66 22.30 -21.39
C VAL A 205 6.11 22.45 -21.86
N GLY A 206 6.92 21.43 -21.61
CA GLY A 206 8.36 21.42 -21.87
C GLY A 206 8.73 20.44 -22.98
N THR A 207 9.69 20.81 -23.83
CA THR A 207 10.35 19.88 -24.77
C THR A 207 11.68 19.48 -24.20
N HIS A 208 11.89 18.18 -24.03
CA HIS A 208 13.15 17.60 -23.57
C HIS A 208 13.81 16.90 -24.77
N PRO A 209 14.82 17.52 -25.42
CA PRO A 209 15.59 16.92 -26.50
C PRO A 209 16.66 15.94 -25.94
N PRO A 210 17.47 15.30 -26.81
CA PRO A 210 18.67 14.57 -26.41
C PRO A 210 19.76 15.58 -26.01
N GLY A 211 19.74 15.98 -24.74
CA GLY A 211 20.59 17.03 -24.18
C GLY A 211 19.93 17.63 -22.94
N HIS A 212 20.72 18.05 -21.95
CA HIS A 212 20.24 18.15 -20.56
C HIS A 212 19.30 19.34 -20.21
N LEU A 213 18.89 20.17 -21.17
CA LEU A 213 18.01 21.31 -20.93
C LEU A 213 16.57 21.04 -21.43
N VAL A 214 15.56 21.41 -20.63
CA VAL A 214 14.14 21.33 -21.03
C VAL A 214 13.66 22.72 -21.41
N GLU A 215 13.17 22.86 -22.62
CA GLU A 215 12.67 24.11 -23.19
C GLU A 215 11.18 24.30 -22.86
N TRP A 216 10.83 25.32 -22.06
CA TRP A 216 9.49 25.51 -21.49
C TRP A 216 8.65 26.56 -22.22
N THR A 217 7.41 26.22 -22.54
CA THR A 217 6.43 27.14 -23.15
C THR A 217 5.03 26.93 -22.54
N THR A 218 4.09 27.80 -22.89
CA THR A 218 2.66 27.66 -22.60
C THR A 218 1.94 26.89 -23.71
N LEU A 219 0.81 26.25 -23.39
CA LEU A 219 0.06 25.40 -24.34
C LEU A 219 -0.51 26.17 -25.55
N ASP A 220 -0.82 27.46 -25.43
CA ASP A 220 -1.28 28.31 -26.53
C ASP A 220 -0.25 28.47 -27.65
N LYS A 221 1.06 28.36 -27.35
CA LYS A 221 2.16 28.36 -28.33
C LYS A 221 2.38 26.98 -28.97
N CYS A 222 1.59 25.98 -28.60
CA CYS A 222 1.66 24.62 -29.15
C CYS A 222 0.52 24.35 -30.13
N ARG A 223 0.82 23.65 -31.22
CA ARG A 223 -0.15 23.20 -32.23
C ARG A 223 -0.41 21.70 -32.13
N LEU A 224 -1.64 21.27 -32.40
CA LEU A 224 -1.99 19.86 -32.50
C LEU A 224 -1.94 19.42 -33.97
N VAL A 225 -1.12 18.42 -34.27
CA VAL A 225 -0.96 17.87 -35.62
C VAL A 225 -1.34 16.39 -35.68
N HIS A 226 -1.22 15.75 -36.85
CA HIS A 226 -1.59 14.33 -36.98
C HIS A 226 -0.65 13.43 -36.16
N ALA A 227 0.65 13.68 -36.23
CA ALA A 227 1.65 12.93 -35.49
C ALA A 227 1.63 13.15 -33.96
N GLY A 228 1.21 14.33 -33.47
CA GLY A 228 1.25 14.62 -32.03
C GLY A 228 1.02 16.09 -31.67
N ILE A 229 1.69 16.56 -30.62
CA ILE A 229 1.75 17.98 -30.21
C ILE A 229 3.10 18.54 -30.63
N VAL A 230 3.09 19.67 -31.33
CA VAL A 230 4.31 20.36 -31.77
C VAL A 230 4.45 21.67 -30.98
N THR A 231 5.54 21.77 -30.23
CA THR A 231 5.96 22.96 -29.46
C THR A 231 6.81 23.88 -30.36
N PRO A 232 7.22 25.08 -29.90
CA PRO A 232 8.12 25.95 -30.67
C PRO A 232 9.45 25.32 -31.09
N TRP A 233 9.98 24.35 -30.33
CA TRP A 233 11.25 23.65 -30.58
C TRP A 233 11.09 22.32 -31.32
N LEU A 234 9.85 21.93 -31.66
CA LEU A 234 9.56 20.76 -32.47
C LEU A 234 9.11 21.19 -33.87
N GLU A 235 9.33 20.31 -34.84
CA GLU A 235 8.82 20.44 -36.21
C GLU A 235 8.16 19.14 -36.67
N GLU A 236 7.15 19.26 -37.53
CA GLU A 236 6.50 18.13 -38.18
C GLU A 236 7.20 17.84 -39.51
N THR A 237 7.48 16.57 -39.75
CA THR A 237 8.13 16.03 -40.96
C THR A 237 7.28 14.88 -41.51
N PRO A 238 7.50 14.45 -42.77
CA PRO A 238 6.78 13.29 -43.33
C PRO A 238 6.92 12.00 -42.51
N TYR A 239 7.96 11.89 -41.67
CA TYR A 239 8.26 10.71 -40.86
C TYR A 239 7.81 10.84 -39.39
N GLY A 240 7.23 11.98 -39.00
CA GLY A 240 6.80 12.27 -37.63
C GLY A 240 7.30 13.61 -37.10
N ILE A 241 7.35 13.76 -35.77
CA ILE A 241 7.79 14.99 -35.10
C ILE A 241 9.24 14.82 -34.64
N ARG A 242 10.08 15.85 -34.83
CA ARG A 242 11.47 15.88 -34.35
C ARG A 242 11.85 17.22 -33.70
N PRO A 243 12.90 17.27 -32.86
CA PRO A 243 13.53 18.52 -32.44
C PRO A 243 14.09 19.31 -33.63
N LYS A 244 13.85 20.63 -33.62
CA LYS A 244 14.50 21.56 -34.55
C LYS A 244 16.00 21.59 -34.30
N GLY A 245 16.79 21.67 -35.38
CA GLY A 245 18.25 21.69 -35.30
C GLY A 245 18.91 20.34 -34.99
N ALA A 246 18.15 19.26 -34.80
CA ALA A 246 18.73 17.92 -34.77
C ALA A 246 19.33 17.58 -36.15
N PRO A 247 20.57 17.07 -36.22
CA PRO A 247 21.15 16.66 -37.50
C PRO A 247 20.28 15.57 -38.13
N ALA A 248 20.06 15.66 -39.44
CA ALA A 248 19.35 14.64 -40.19
C ALA A 248 20.22 13.37 -40.26
N ALA A 249 20.07 12.49 -39.27
CA ALA A 249 20.74 11.19 -39.27
C ALA A 249 20.33 10.43 -40.53
N SER A 250 21.34 10.10 -41.34
CA SER A 250 21.22 9.58 -42.69
C SER A 250 20.38 8.30 -42.75
N LEU A 251 19.13 8.41 -43.19
CA LEU A 251 18.23 7.27 -43.43
C LEU A 251 18.23 6.83 -44.91
N GLU A 252 19.25 7.24 -45.66
CA GLU A 252 19.53 6.79 -47.02
C GLU A 252 20.75 5.87 -47.05
N ARG A 253 20.59 4.72 -47.73
CA ARG A 253 21.55 3.60 -47.91
C ARG A 253 21.67 2.60 -46.76
N HIS A 254 20.61 1.82 -46.55
CA HIS A 254 20.77 0.35 -46.50
C HIS A 254 19.88 -0.27 -47.57
N THR A 255 20.52 -0.79 -48.62
CA THR A 255 19.86 -1.37 -49.79
C THR A 255 19.27 -2.74 -49.48
N VAL A 256 18.36 -3.20 -50.35
CA VAL A 256 17.38 -4.29 -50.12
C VAL A 256 18.01 -5.70 -49.94
N ASP A 257 19.33 -5.85 -49.97
CA ASP A 257 20.03 -7.13 -50.17
C ASP A 257 20.52 -7.85 -48.89
N GLU A 258 20.30 -7.28 -47.70
CA GLU A 258 20.64 -7.91 -46.41
C GLU A 258 19.50 -8.79 -45.85
N ARG A 259 18.23 -8.44 -46.15
CA ARG A 259 17.04 -9.17 -45.66
C ARG A 259 16.94 -10.64 -46.09
N LYS A 260 17.74 -11.07 -47.06
CA LYS A 260 17.76 -12.46 -47.55
C LYS A 260 18.82 -13.34 -46.86
N ARG A 261 19.78 -12.75 -46.13
CA ARG A 261 20.83 -13.48 -45.40
C ARG A 261 20.44 -13.77 -43.95
N ASP A 262 19.79 -12.84 -43.26
CA ASP A 262 19.36 -13.05 -41.86
C ASP A 262 18.21 -14.07 -41.70
N ALA A 263 17.36 -14.21 -42.72
CA ALA A 263 16.24 -15.15 -42.71
C ALA A 263 16.66 -16.64 -42.64
N VAL A 264 17.91 -16.96 -43.00
CA VAL A 264 18.44 -18.33 -43.00
C VAL A 264 19.13 -18.69 -41.67
N ARG A 265 19.64 -17.70 -40.93
CA ARG A 265 20.35 -17.94 -39.66
C ARG A 265 19.42 -18.02 -38.43
N ALA A 266 18.17 -17.59 -38.56
CA ALA A 266 17.17 -17.56 -37.49
C ALA A 266 16.37 -18.87 -37.29
N ARG A 267 16.74 -19.97 -37.96
CA ARG A 267 16.14 -21.32 -37.76
C ARG A 267 17.18 -22.31 -37.23
N GLY A 268 17.63 -22.11 -35.99
CA GLY A 268 18.65 -22.97 -35.39
C GLY A 268 19.08 -22.61 -33.96
N ALA A 269 18.18 -22.04 -33.14
CA ALA A 269 18.45 -21.77 -31.73
C ALA A 269 17.14 -21.68 -30.92
N GLU A 270 16.58 -22.83 -30.56
CA GLU A 270 15.73 -22.89 -29.37
C GLU A 270 16.62 -22.90 -28.11
N SER A 271 16.10 -22.39 -26.99
CA SER A 271 16.76 -22.33 -25.66
C SER A 271 17.84 -21.25 -25.44
N ARG A 272 17.41 -20.08 -24.95
CA ARG A 272 17.51 -19.72 -23.52
C ARG A 272 16.78 -18.39 -23.25
N SER A 273 16.11 -18.29 -22.10
CA SER A 273 15.40 -17.08 -21.68
C SER A 273 16.36 -16.09 -21.03
N ASP A 274 16.91 -15.16 -21.81
CA ASP A 274 17.80 -14.11 -21.27
C ASP A 274 16.96 -12.91 -20.80
N ALA A 275 16.55 -12.95 -19.54
CA ALA A 275 15.86 -11.86 -18.87
C ALA A 275 16.92 -10.95 -18.20
N GLY A 276 17.23 -9.82 -18.86
CA GLY A 276 18.18 -8.84 -18.33
C GLY A 276 17.80 -8.30 -16.94
N PRO A 277 18.79 -7.75 -16.20
CA PRO A 277 18.63 -7.36 -14.80
C PRO A 277 17.52 -6.31 -14.63
N VAL A 278 16.65 -6.53 -13.64
CA VAL A 278 15.63 -5.54 -13.26
C VAL A 278 16.32 -4.48 -12.40
N LEU A 279 16.37 -3.24 -12.86
CA LEU A 279 17.01 -2.11 -12.18
C LEU A 279 16.00 -1.27 -11.40
N PRO A 280 15.74 -1.53 -10.10
CA PRO A 280 15.07 -0.58 -9.23
C PRO A 280 15.99 0.62 -8.98
N LEU A 281 15.73 1.74 -9.64
CA LEU A 281 16.41 3.03 -9.43
C LEU A 281 15.96 3.73 -8.13
N MET A 282 15.90 2.94 -7.05
CA MET A 282 15.67 3.40 -5.69
C MET A 282 17.01 3.47 -4.96
N THR A 283 17.20 4.51 -4.15
CA THR A 283 18.35 4.63 -3.24
C THR A 283 18.55 3.34 -2.45
N GLY A 284 19.79 2.82 -2.44
CA GLY A 284 20.15 1.61 -1.70
C GLY A 284 19.81 0.29 -2.40
N CYS A 285 19.19 0.28 -3.58
CA CYS A 285 18.73 -0.96 -4.24
C CYS A 285 19.64 -1.50 -5.35
N VAL A 286 20.79 -0.86 -5.60
CA VAL A 286 21.85 -1.38 -6.49
C VAL A 286 23.19 -1.29 -5.76
N ALA A 287 23.85 -2.43 -5.60
CA ALA A 287 25.21 -2.53 -5.10
C ALA A 287 26.19 -2.83 -6.24
N PHE A 288 27.47 -2.54 -6.02
CA PHE A 288 28.55 -2.83 -6.97
C PHE A 288 29.87 -3.18 -6.27
N THR A 289 30.74 -3.86 -6.99
CA THR A 289 32.10 -4.22 -6.57
C THR A 289 33.05 -4.21 -7.77
N ARG A 290 34.34 -4.53 -7.55
CA ARG A 290 35.36 -4.63 -8.60
C ARG A 290 35.47 -3.38 -9.48
N ALA A 291 35.34 -2.21 -8.87
CA ALA A 291 35.42 -0.94 -9.57
C ALA A 291 36.82 -0.65 -10.11
N VAL A 292 36.96 -0.67 -11.43
CA VAL A 292 38.18 -0.35 -12.18
C VAL A 292 37.98 1.00 -12.85
N PHE A 293 38.83 1.98 -12.55
CA PHE A 293 38.81 3.27 -13.22
C PHE A 293 39.14 3.12 -14.71
N VAL A 294 38.36 3.78 -15.57
CA VAL A 294 38.49 3.71 -17.03
C VAL A 294 39.04 5.02 -17.59
N SER A 295 38.39 6.13 -17.25
CA SER A 295 38.68 7.46 -17.78
C SER A 295 37.95 8.54 -16.97
N GLU A 296 38.35 9.79 -17.18
CA GLU A 296 37.64 10.96 -16.67
C GLU A 296 37.00 11.71 -17.85
N GLU A 297 35.71 12.03 -17.75
CA GLU A 297 34.93 12.72 -18.79
C GLU A 297 34.29 13.98 -18.19
N GLY A 298 34.97 15.13 -18.33
CA GLY A 298 34.61 16.35 -17.63
C GLY A 298 34.86 16.21 -16.12
N ASP A 299 33.98 16.77 -15.28
CA ASP A 299 34.06 16.69 -13.80
C ASP A 299 33.57 15.32 -13.24
N ARG A 300 33.81 14.21 -13.96
CA ARG A 300 33.29 12.88 -13.61
C ARG A 300 34.23 11.73 -13.98
N GLY A 301 34.50 10.86 -13.02
CA GLY A 301 35.21 9.59 -13.24
C GLY A 301 34.28 8.48 -13.70
N LEU A 302 34.73 7.70 -14.69
CA LEU A 302 34.07 6.48 -15.18
C LEU A 302 34.76 5.24 -14.61
N TYR A 303 33.95 4.33 -14.06
CA TYR A 303 34.42 3.08 -13.45
C TYR A 303 33.66 1.90 -14.04
N ASP A 304 34.37 0.90 -14.57
CA ASP A 304 33.76 -0.40 -14.89
C ASP A 304 33.63 -1.23 -13.62
N VAL A 305 32.47 -1.83 -13.40
CA VAL A 305 32.07 -2.51 -12.16
C VAL A 305 31.28 -3.78 -12.46
N ASP A 306 31.26 -4.68 -11.49
CA ASP A 306 30.23 -5.70 -11.35
C ASP A 306 29.10 -5.15 -10.47
N ALA A 307 27.89 -5.00 -11.02
CA ALA A 307 26.74 -4.46 -10.30
C ALA A 307 25.67 -5.53 -10.06
N GLN A 308 24.98 -5.46 -8.92
CA GLN A 308 23.83 -6.31 -8.58
C GLN A 308 22.67 -5.44 -8.09
N PRO A 309 21.47 -5.53 -8.68
CA PRO A 309 20.24 -4.99 -8.11
C PRO A 309 19.66 -5.94 -7.07
N ILE A 310 18.99 -5.42 -6.04
CA ILE A 310 18.50 -6.25 -4.93
C ILE A 310 17.53 -7.34 -5.42
N GLY A 311 17.82 -8.59 -5.07
CA GLY A 311 17.04 -9.76 -5.54
C GLY A 311 17.15 -10.06 -7.04
N SER A 312 18.16 -9.53 -7.73
CA SER A 312 18.41 -9.76 -9.16
C SER A 312 19.85 -10.25 -9.42
N THR A 313 20.15 -10.59 -10.67
CA THR A 313 21.45 -11.12 -11.11
C THR A 313 22.52 -10.04 -11.17
N ARG A 314 23.78 -10.46 -10.98
CA ARG A 314 24.96 -9.63 -11.26
C ARG A 314 25.06 -9.35 -12.77
N PHE A 315 25.48 -8.14 -13.13
CA PHE A 315 25.68 -7.70 -14.52
C PHE A 315 26.86 -6.71 -14.62
N PRO A 316 27.57 -6.67 -15.76
CA PRO A 316 28.64 -5.71 -15.98
C PRO A 316 28.08 -4.31 -16.27
N ALA A 317 28.64 -3.30 -15.60
CA ALA A 317 28.22 -1.91 -15.75
C ALA A 317 29.41 -0.94 -15.76
N ARG A 318 29.17 0.27 -16.27
CA ARG A 318 30.03 1.45 -16.18
C ARG A 318 29.31 2.50 -15.37
N ILE A 319 29.87 2.94 -14.25
CA ILE A 319 29.29 3.96 -13.37
C ILE A 319 30.05 5.28 -13.55
N SER A 320 29.30 6.35 -13.82
CA SER A 320 29.77 7.74 -13.81
C SER A 320 29.52 8.41 -12.46
N LEU A 321 30.60 8.71 -11.76
CA LEU A 321 30.63 9.35 -10.44
C LEU A 321 31.21 10.77 -10.55
N PRO A 322 30.82 11.74 -9.70
CA PRO A 322 31.48 13.05 -9.65
C PRO A 322 32.98 12.92 -9.35
N ALA A 323 33.84 13.77 -9.91
CA ALA A 323 35.27 13.77 -9.58
C ALA A 323 35.53 14.14 -8.09
N SER A 324 34.59 14.85 -7.47
CA SER A 324 34.58 15.13 -6.03
C SER A 324 34.23 13.93 -5.14
N ALA A 325 33.78 12.80 -5.71
CA ALA A 325 33.53 11.57 -4.96
C ALA A 325 34.83 10.77 -4.82
N THR A 326 35.11 10.27 -3.60
CA THR A 326 36.25 9.36 -3.34
C THR A 326 36.25 8.18 -4.32
N ALA A 327 37.40 7.82 -4.89
CA ALA A 327 37.48 6.71 -5.81
C ALA A 327 37.10 5.36 -5.14
N PRO A 328 36.14 4.58 -5.69
CA PRO A 328 35.78 3.26 -5.17
C PRO A 328 36.94 2.27 -5.34
N GLN A 329 37.16 1.42 -4.33
CA GLN A 329 38.23 0.43 -4.30
C GLN A 329 37.76 -0.92 -4.84
N PRO A 330 38.52 -1.63 -5.70
CA PRO A 330 38.09 -2.88 -6.34
C PRO A 330 37.69 -4.02 -5.37
N HIS A 331 38.25 -4.00 -4.15
CA HIS A 331 38.09 -5.05 -3.13
C HIS A 331 36.97 -4.75 -2.11
N HIS A 332 36.16 -3.71 -2.34
CA HIS A 332 35.02 -3.36 -1.48
C HIS A 332 33.69 -3.50 -2.22
N VAL A 333 32.63 -3.79 -1.46
CA VAL A 333 31.24 -3.72 -1.93
C VAL A 333 30.66 -2.37 -1.50
N TYR A 334 30.05 -1.69 -2.46
CA TYR A 334 29.44 -0.37 -2.31
C TYR A 334 27.98 -0.42 -2.71
N VAL A 335 27.15 0.46 -2.16
CA VAL A 335 25.75 0.63 -2.56
C VAL A 335 25.53 2.07 -3.08
N LEU A 336 24.76 2.21 -4.15
CA LEU A 336 24.41 3.51 -4.71
C LEU A 336 23.34 4.18 -3.84
N THR A 337 23.67 5.35 -3.27
CA THR A 337 22.84 6.02 -2.25
C THR A 337 22.07 7.21 -2.77
N ASP A 338 22.58 7.90 -3.78
CA ASP A 338 21.96 9.13 -4.30
C ASP A 338 21.33 8.91 -5.67
N ARG A 339 20.86 9.99 -6.30
CA ARG A 339 20.14 9.95 -7.59
C ARG A 339 20.90 9.10 -8.61
N THR A 340 20.36 7.93 -8.90
CA THR A 340 20.94 6.97 -9.85
C THR A 340 20.06 6.91 -11.09
N ALA A 341 20.66 7.09 -12.26
CA ALA A 341 19.98 7.06 -13.56
C ALA A 341 20.70 6.09 -14.50
N VAL A 342 19.95 5.26 -15.22
CA VAL A 342 20.49 4.54 -16.37
C VAL A 342 20.71 5.56 -17.50
N LEU A 343 21.94 5.69 -17.96
CA LEU A 343 22.27 6.51 -19.13
C LEU A 343 22.03 5.72 -20.42
N ASN A 344 22.49 4.47 -20.48
CA ASN A 344 22.34 3.57 -21.63
C ASN A 344 22.29 2.10 -21.18
N GLY A 345 21.62 1.25 -21.96
CA GLY A 345 21.73 -0.21 -21.87
C GLY A 345 22.71 -0.79 -22.90
N PRO A 346 23.03 -2.09 -22.81
CA PRO A 346 23.88 -2.79 -23.78
C PRO A 346 23.28 -2.73 -25.18
N ARG A 347 24.12 -2.45 -26.20
CA ARG A 347 23.68 -2.29 -27.59
C ARG A 347 23.59 -3.62 -28.36
N THR A 348 24.27 -4.66 -27.88
CA THR A 348 24.24 -6.03 -28.41
C THR A 348 24.22 -7.03 -27.25
N ALA A 349 23.88 -8.29 -27.52
CA ALA A 349 23.99 -9.40 -26.56
C ALA A 349 25.44 -9.93 -26.44
N ASP A 350 26.42 -9.06 -26.64
CA ASP A 350 27.84 -9.39 -26.59
C ASP A 350 28.36 -9.38 -25.15
N VAL A 351 29.33 -10.24 -24.83
CA VAL A 351 29.84 -10.44 -23.46
C VAL A 351 30.49 -9.17 -22.91
N ASP A 352 31.04 -8.33 -23.80
CA ASP A 352 31.63 -7.03 -23.45
C ASP A 352 30.64 -5.84 -23.47
N SER A 353 29.36 -6.05 -23.77
CA SER A 353 28.37 -4.96 -23.75
C SER A 353 27.92 -4.63 -22.32
N ARG A 354 28.39 -3.49 -21.80
CA ARG A 354 28.14 -3.04 -20.41
C ARG A 354 27.00 -2.02 -20.33
N TRP A 355 26.23 -2.07 -19.24
CA TRP A 355 25.24 -1.03 -18.93
C TRP A 355 25.94 0.27 -18.52
N THR A 356 25.38 1.45 -18.82
CA THR A 356 25.93 2.73 -18.33
C THR A 356 25.01 3.36 -17.30
N LEU A 357 25.51 3.59 -16.09
CA LEU A 357 24.81 4.19 -14.97
C LEU A 357 25.47 5.53 -14.60
N ARG A 358 24.67 6.51 -14.20
CA ARG A 358 25.14 7.74 -13.53
C ARG A 358 24.64 7.69 -12.09
N ALA A 359 25.52 7.92 -11.13
CA ALA A 359 25.17 8.01 -9.72
C ALA A 359 25.84 9.24 -9.10
N GLU A 360 25.14 9.97 -8.24
CA GLU A 360 25.69 11.16 -7.58
C GLU A 360 26.38 10.85 -6.23
N GLY A 361 26.33 9.61 -5.76
CA GLY A 361 26.91 9.21 -4.48
C GLY A 361 26.72 7.72 -4.19
N PHE A 362 27.63 7.18 -3.37
CA PHE A 362 27.66 5.78 -2.97
C PHE A 362 28.26 5.62 -1.57
N VAL A 363 27.92 4.53 -0.87
CA VAL A 363 28.40 4.22 0.48
C VAL A 363 28.98 2.82 0.53
N ARG A 364 30.10 2.65 1.25
CA ARG A 364 30.73 1.34 1.48
C ARG A 364 29.86 0.49 2.42
N LEU A 365 29.60 -0.76 2.04
CA LEU A 365 28.98 -1.73 2.94
C LEU A 365 30.03 -2.33 3.89
N SER A 366 29.63 -2.58 5.13
CA SER A 366 30.43 -3.41 6.05
C SER A 366 30.39 -4.88 5.60
N SER A 367 31.40 -5.67 5.94
CA SER A 367 31.49 -7.07 5.49
C SER A 367 30.25 -7.89 5.83
N ALA A 368 29.61 -7.65 6.99
CA ALA A 368 28.37 -8.33 7.39
C ALA A 368 27.13 -7.94 6.56
N LYS A 369 27.09 -6.71 6.00
CA LYS A 369 26.02 -6.27 5.10
C LYS A 369 26.31 -6.61 3.64
N ALA A 370 27.59 -6.74 3.27
CA ALA A 370 27.98 -7.22 1.95
C ALA A 370 27.52 -8.68 1.71
N THR A 371 27.42 -9.50 2.77
CA THR A 371 26.87 -10.86 2.69
C THR A 371 25.41 -10.93 2.22
N GLU A 372 24.63 -9.85 2.35
CA GLU A 372 23.25 -9.78 1.83
C GLU A 372 23.20 -9.67 0.29
N TRP A 373 24.36 -9.45 -0.36
CA TRP A 373 24.55 -9.29 -1.80
C TRP A 373 25.34 -10.48 -2.36
N GLU A 374 24.77 -11.67 -2.21
CA GLU A 374 25.38 -13.00 -2.41
C GLU A 374 26.06 -13.24 -3.78
N LEU A 375 25.88 -12.35 -4.78
CA LEU A 375 26.48 -12.48 -6.12
C LEU A 375 27.63 -11.49 -6.39
N LEU A 376 27.96 -10.60 -5.44
CA LEU A 376 29.05 -9.63 -5.57
C LEU A 376 30.33 -10.11 -4.88
N GLU A 377 31.25 -10.66 -5.67
CA GLU A 377 32.57 -11.10 -5.19
C GLU A 377 33.55 -9.92 -5.14
N PRO A 378 34.08 -9.55 -3.95
CA PRO A 378 35.18 -8.59 -3.87
C PRO A 378 36.44 -9.17 -4.50
N ALA A 379 37.22 -8.36 -5.22
CA ALA A 379 38.51 -8.79 -5.76
C ALA A 379 39.43 -9.30 -4.64
N THR A 380 39.95 -10.53 -4.79
CA THR A 380 41.03 -11.03 -3.95
C THR A 380 42.21 -10.06 -4.00
N ARG A 381 42.79 -9.73 -2.84
CA ARG A 381 44.02 -8.95 -2.78
C ARG A 381 45.11 -9.71 -3.53
N GLU A 382 45.55 -9.19 -4.67
CA GLU A 382 46.85 -9.55 -5.21
C GLU A 382 47.89 -9.15 -4.15
N VAL A 383 48.57 -10.17 -3.61
CA VAL A 383 49.72 -9.97 -2.74
C VAL A 383 50.89 -9.61 -3.64
N ASP A 384 51.57 -8.50 -3.34
CA ASP A 384 52.66 -7.95 -4.16
C ASP A 384 53.69 -9.01 -4.54
N ALA A 385 53.64 -9.45 -5.80
CA ALA A 385 54.58 -10.40 -6.38
C ALA A 385 55.91 -9.70 -6.74
N ARG A 386 56.62 -9.19 -5.72
CA ARG A 386 57.96 -8.62 -5.89
C ARG A 386 58.90 -8.78 -4.69
N ALA A 387 59.05 -10.02 -4.22
CA ALA A 387 60.15 -10.43 -3.35
C ALA A 387 60.70 -11.80 -3.77
N THR A 388 61.70 -11.80 -4.64
CA THR A 388 62.43 -13.00 -5.07
C THR A 388 63.51 -13.35 -4.03
N VAL A 389 63.39 -14.46 -3.29
CA VAL A 389 64.56 -15.29 -2.87
C VAL A 389 64.18 -16.78 -2.74
N THR A 390 64.81 -17.56 -3.61
CA THR A 390 65.08 -19.00 -3.63
C THR A 390 65.31 -19.72 -2.27
N ARG A 391 64.60 -20.83 -1.98
CA ARG A 391 65.27 -22.14 -1.69
C ARG A 391 64.35 -23.38 -1.72
N VAL A 392 65.00 -24.51 -2.00
CA VAL A 392 64.57 -25.91 -2.20
C VAL A 392 64.39 -26.65 -0.84
N PRO A 393 63.63 -27.76 -0.76
CA PRO A 393 63.00 -28.23 0.50
C PRO A 393 63.82 -29.26 1.29
N GLN A 394 63.40 -29.55 2.53
CA GLN A 394 63.84 -30.72 3.29
C GLN A 394 62.70 -31.42 4.06
N GLU A 395 62.84 -32.74 4.14
CA GLU A 395 62.08 -33.72 4.94
C GLU A 395 62.35 -33.51 6.46
N LYS A 396 61.65 -34.08 7.44
CA LYS A 396 61.46 -35.50 7.85
C LYS A 396 60.77 -35.47 9.26
N PRO A 397 60.51 -36.57 10.03
CA PRO A 397 60.62 -38.01 9.75
C PRO A 397 59.40 -38.89 10.17
N VAL A 398 59.58 -40.21 10.02
CA VAL A 398 58.63 -41.32 10.22
C VAL A 398 58.78 -42.02 11.59
N GLY A 399 57.66 -42.55 12.11
CA GLY A 399 57.56 -43.97 12.58
C GLY A 399 57.20 -44.20 14.07
N PRO A 400 56.98 -45.47 14.51
CA PRO A 400 56.90 -46.73 13.72
C PRO A 400 55.81 -47.76 14.16
N ALA A 401 55.69 -48.87 13.39
CA ALA A 401 55.19 -50.23 13.75
C ALA A 401 53.72 -50.44 14.25
N GLY A 402 53.02 -51.53 13.93
CA GLY A 402 53.30 -52.64 12.99
C GLY A 402 52.30 -53.82 13.12
N VAL A 403 52.32 -54.74 12.13
CA VAL A 403 52.02 -56.21 12.22
C VAL A 403 50.68 -56.61 12.89
N ASP A 404 49.61 -56.98 12.16
CA ASP A 404 49.21 -58.35 11.73
C ASP A 404 47.72 -58.32 11.23
N THR A 405 47.04 -59.35 10.68
CA THR A 405 47.35 -60.49 9.79
C THR A 405 46.01 -61.19 9.36
N GLU A 406 46.07 -62.15 8.42
CA GLU A 406 45.04 -63.16 8.03
C GLU A 406 43.69 -62.77 7.38
N LYS A 407 43.51 -63.30 6.17
CA LYS A 407 42.25 -63.78 5.55
C LYS A 407 42.03 -65.23 6.03
N PRO A 408 40.80 -65.82 6.09
CA PRO A 408 40.07 -66.12 4.84
C PRO A 408 38.52 -66.22 4.88
N SER A 409 37.95 -66.16 3.67
CA SER A 409 36.79 -66.92 3.12
C SER A 409 35.41 -67.05 3.82
N SER A 410 34.39 -66.54 3.11
CA SER A 410 33.11 -67.20 2.74
C SER A 410 32.15 -67.66 3.86
N THR A 411 30.88 -67.24 3.87
CA THR A 411 29.84 -67.80 2.98
C THR A 411 28.56 -66.95 2.92
N LEU A 412 27.78 -67.13 1.86
CA LEU A 412 26.59 -66.38 1.41
C LEU A 412 25.42 -66.27 2.41
N ALA A 413 24.80 -65.09 2.45
CA ALA A 413 23.36 -64.89 2.58
C ALA A 413 22.98 -63.55 1.88
N PRO A 414 21.76 -63.39 1.32
CA PRO A 414 21.50 -62.36 0.31
C PRO A 414 21.33 -60.95 0.89
N VAL A 415 21.94 -59.97 0.24
CA VAL A 415 21.63 -58.54 0.44
C VAL A 415 20.21 -58.28 -0.06
N PRO A 416 19.29 -57.71 0.75
CA PRO A 416 17.96 -57.34 0.28
C PRO A 416 18.07 -56.27 -0.82
N PRO A 417 17.16 -56.25 -1.81
CA PRO A 417 17.30 -55.37 -2.96
C PRO A 417 17.36 -53.91 -2.51
N GLN A 418 18.45 -53.23 -2.87
CA GLN A 418 18.56 -51.78 -2.70
C GLN A 418 17.44 -51.14 -3.53
N HIS A 419 16.41 -50.62 -2.86
CA HIS A 419 15.23 -50.08 -3.52
C HIS A 419 15.64 -48.96 -4.48
N ALA A 420 15.41 -49.18 -5.78
CA ALA A 420 15.50 -48.14 -6.78
C ALA A 420 14.59 -46.97 -6.33
N PRO A 421 15.06 -45.71 -6.40
CA PRO A 421 14.28 -44.57 -5.94
C PRO A 421 12.95 -44.50 -6.69
N MET A 422 11.83 -44.46 -5.95
CA MET A 422 10.50 -44.41 -6.56
C MET A 422 10.38 -43.24 -7.54
N SER A 423 9.81 -43.51 -8.71
CA SER A 423 9.54 -42.49 -9.72
C SER A 423 8.57 -41.43 -9.19
N ASP A 424 8.72 -40.19 -9.66
CA ASP A 424 7.87 -39.08 -9.23
C ASP A 424 6.38 -39.38 -9.50
N ASP A 425 6.04 -40.10 -10.58
CA ASP A 425 4.65 -40.55 -10.86
C ASP A 425 4.10 -41.49 -9.78
N ARG A 426 4.91 -42.47 -9.33
CA ARG A 426 4.51 -43.40 -8.26
C ARG A 426 4.35 -42.66 -6.93
N LEU A 427 5.24 -41.70 -6.65
CA LEU A 427 5.13 -40.82 -5.48
C LEU A 427 3.85 -39.98 -5.53
N VAL A 428 3.48 -39.40 -6.67
CA VAL A 428 2.24 -38.62 -6.81
C VAL A 428 1.00 -39.47 -6.54
N VAL A 429 0.96 -40.72 -7.00
CA VAL A 429 -0.15 -41.65 -6.72
C VAL A 429 -0.27 -41.94 -5.23
N GLU A 430 0.82 -42.31 -4.54
CA GLU A 430 0.79 -42.61 -3.11
C GLU A 430 0.49 -41.39 -2.24
N LEU A 431 1.07 -40.22 -2.56
CA LEU A 431 0.74 -38.94 -1.91
C LEU A 431 -0.75 -38.58 -2.08
N THR A 432 -1.32 -38.82 -3.27
CA THR A 432 -2.75 -38.60 -3.53
C THR A 432 -3.61 -39.54 -2.68
N ARG A 433 -3.24 -40.82 -2.58
CA ARG A 433 -3.95 -41.82 -1.76
C ARG A 433 -4.04 -41.39 -0.29
N VAL A 434 -2.90 -41.11 0.33
CA VAL A 434 -2.82 -40.71 1.75
C VAL A 434 -3.57 -39.39 2.02
N LEU A 435 -3.49 -38.42 1.10
CA LEU A 435 -4.24 -37.16 1.25
C LEU A 435 -5.75 -37.33 1.06
N VAL A 436 -6.22 -38.26 0.23
CA VAL A 436 -7.65 -38.61 0.11
C VAL A 436 -8.15 -39.32 1.37
N GLU A 437 -7.36 -40.22 1.95
CA GLU A 437 -7.67 -40.88 3.24
C GLU A 437 -7.75 -39.83 4.37
N THR A 438 -6.78 -38.91 4.44
CA THR A 438 -6.78 -37.75 5.35
C THR A 438 -8.02 -36.87 5.15
N ALA A 439 -8.44 -36.61 3.90
CA ALA A 439 -9.63 -35.83 3.58
C ALA A 439 -10.92 -36.48 4.11
N ARG A 440 -11.03 -37.82 4.01
CA ARG A 440 -12.17 -38.60 4.52
C ARG A 440 -12.22 -38.60 6.05
N ALA A 441 -11.08 -38.81 6.71
CA ALA A 441 -10.95 -38.68 8.17
C ALA A 441 -11.28 -37.26 8.66
N GLY A 442 -11.07 -36.24 7.83
CA GLY A 442 -11.27 -34.83 8.15
C GLY A 442 -10.17 -34.25 9.05
N THR A 443 -9.01 -34.89 9.06
CA THR A 443 -7.81 -34.49 9.82
C THR A 443 -6.87 -33.65 8.95
N SER A 444 -5.70 -33.31 9.48
CA SER A 444 -4.56 -32.79 8.72
C SER A 444 -3.33 -33.64 9.01
N ILE A 445 -2.38 -33.62 8.09
CA ILE A 445 -1.15 -34.41 8.13
C ILE A 445 0.07 -33.50 8.00
N THR A 446 1.19 -33.80 8.65
CA THR A 446 2.44 -33.05 8.42
C THR A 446 3.15 -33.56 7.17
N TRP A 447 4.07 -32.77 6.59
CA TRP A 447 4.87 -33.24 5.46
C TRP A 447 5.73 -34.47 5.80
N GLN A 448 6.29 -34.53 7.02
CA GLN A 448 7.03 -35.70 7.50
C GLN A 448 6.13 -36.92 7.71
N ASP A 449 4.95 -36.74 8.31
CA ASP A 449 3.98 -37.85 8.49
C ASP A 449 3.48 -38.40 7.15
N LEU A 450 3.27 -37.52 6.16
CA LEU A 450 2.84 -37.90 4.81
C LEU A 450 3.91 -38.71 4.08
N LEU A 451 5.18 -38.35 4.19
CA LEU A 451 6.29 -39.12 3.62
C LEU A 451 6.55 -40.42 4.38
N GLY A 452 6.41 -40.42 5.71
CA GLY A 452 6.56 -41.62 6.55
C GLY A 452 5.49 -42.68 6.27
N GLN A 453 4.26 -42.29 5.92
CA GLN A 453 3.20 -43.24 5.51
C GLN A 453 3.41 -43.88 4.14
N ILE A 454 4.38 -43.42 3.35
CA ILE A 454 4.75 -43.97 2.04
C ILE A 454 6.21 -44.48 2.00
N ASP A 455 6.81 -44.67 3.19
CA ASP A 455 8.19 -45.14 3.39
C ASP A 455 9.27 -44.32 2.66
N VAL A 456 9.10 -42.99 2.66
CA VAL A 456 10.06 -42.04 2.06
C VAL A 456 10.70 -41.19 3.15
N ARG A 457 12.04 -41.12 3.17
CA ARG A 457 12.78 -40.23 4.07
C ARG A 457 12.62 -38.77 3.67
N SER A 458 12.42 -37.88 4.64
CA SER A 458 12.17 -36.45 4.37
C SER A 458 13.34 -35.75 3.69
N GLU A 459 14.55 -36.20 3.99
CA GLU A 459 15.83 -35.74 3.43
C GLU A 459 15.98 -36.09 1.93
N ALA A 460 15.23 -37.08 1.42
CA ALA A 460 15.30 -37.52 0.02
C ALA A 460 14.45 -36.66 -0.94
N VAL A 461 13.70 -35.67 -0.43
CA VAL A 461 12.83 -34.79 -1.21
C VAL A 461 13.20 -33.33 -0.97
N SER A 462 13.95 -32.74 -1.90
CA SER A 462 14.31 -31.31 -1.83
C SER A 462 13.08 -30.39 -1.90
N PRO A 463 13.14 -29.16 -1.37
CA PRO A 463 11.99 -28.23 -1.39
C PRO A 463 11.44 -27.97 -2.80
N ALA A 464 12.32 -27.92 -3.81
CA ALA A 464 11.91 -27.79 -5.21
C ALA A 464 11.19 -29.04 -5.75
N ARG A 465 11.58 -30.25 -5.31
CA ARG A 465 10.90 -31.52 -5.66
C ARG A 465 9.55 -31.63 -4.94
N GLN A 466 9.48 -31.23 -3.67
CA GLN A 466 8.24 -31.16 -2.90
C GLN A 466 7.16 -30.31 -3.60
N VAL A 467 7.50 -29.11 -4.07
CA VAL A 467 6.55 -28.24 -4.78
C VAL A 467 6.04 -28.89 -6.07
N ARG A 468 6.92 -29.56 -6.84
CA ARG A 468 6.52 -30.25 -8.08
C ARG A 468 5.57 -31.42 -7.81
N LEU A 469 5.89 -32.27 -6.83
CA LEU A 469 5.05 -33.41 -6.46
C LEU A 469 3.65 -32.95 -6.00
N LEU A 470 3.58 -31.92 -5.15
CA LEU A 470 2.29 -31.40 -4.66
C LEU A 470 1.48 -30.67 -5.75
N ALA A 471 2.13 -29.98 -6.68
CA ALA A 471 1.46 -29.42 -7.85
C ALA A 471 0.92 -30.51 -8.78
N ALA A 472 1.63 -31.65 -8.93
CA ALA A 472 1.15 -32.79 -9.70
C ALA A 472 -0.06 -33.49 -9.03
N VAL A 473 -0.07 -33.63 -7.69
CA VAL A 473 -1.22 -34.12 -6.92
C VAL A 473 -2.47 -33.24 -7.13
N ASP A 474 -2.31 -31.91 -7.13
CA ASP A 474 -3.44 -30.98 -7.25
C ASP A 474 -3.83 -30.63 -8.69
N ALA A 475 -3.00 -30.90 -9.71
CA ALA A 475 -3.32 -30.58 -11.10
C ALA A 475 -4.61 -31.24 -11.63
N PRO A 476 -4.91 -32.53 -11.35
CA PRO A 476 -6.21 -33.13 -11.66
C PRO A 476 -7.36 -32.46 -10.91
N HIS A 477 -7.13 -32.03 -9.66
CA HIS A 477 -8.14 -31.35 -8.83
C HIS A 477 -8.45 -29.95 -9.36
N ALA A 478 -7.43 -29.19 -9.81
CA ALA A 478 -7.61 -27.90 -10.47
C ALA A 478 -8.43 -28.04 -11.76
N LYS A 479 -8.08 -28.98 -12.64
CA LYS A 479 -8.83 -29.25 -13.89
C LYS A 479 -10.29 -29.62 -13.65
N ALA A 480 -10.57 -30.42 -12.62
CA ALA A 480 -11.94 -30.85 -12.27
C ALA A 480 -12.69 -29.90 -11.33
N ASN A 481 -12.15 -28.71 -11.02
CA ASN A 481 -12.65 -27.78 -10.00
C ASN A 481 -12.98 -28.47 -8.66
N ARG A 482 -12.14 -29.42 -8.23
CA ARG A 482 -12.21 -30.08 -6.92
C ARG A 482 -11.33 -29.32 -5.91
N PRO A 483 -11.57 -29.43 -4.59
CA PRO A 483 -10.68 -28.84 -3.61
C PRO A 483 -9.28 -29.47 -3.67
N PHE A 484 -8.27 -28.69 -3.27
CA PHE A 484 -6.86 -29.09 -3.33
C PHE A 484 -6.49 -29.92 -2.11
N LEU A 485 -5.88 -31.07 -2.35
CA LEU A 485 -5.44 -32.03 -1.35
C LEU A 485 -4.22 -31.53 -0.58
N SER A 486 -3.29 -30.78 -1.22
CA SER A 486 -2.15 -30.19 -0.51
C SER A 486 -2.56 -29.19 0.59
N SER A 487 -3.80 -28.67 0.55
CA SER A 487 -4.37 -27.82 1.61
C SER A 487 -4.58 -28.56 2.94
N LEU A 488 -4.49 -29.89 2.96
CA LEU A 488 -4.56 -30.70 4.18
C LEU A 488 -3.22 -30.75 4.95
N ILE A 489 -2.12 -30.36 4.32
CA ILE A 489 -0.77 -30.44 4.91
C ILE A 489 -0.53 -29.26 5.87
N THR A 490 0.05 -29.54 7.05
CA THR A 490 0.39 -28.55 8.09
C THR A 490 1.87 -28.63 8.53
N PHE A 491 2.36 -27.58 9.20
CA PHE A 491 3.70 -27.55 9.80
C PHE A 491 3.84 -28.47 11.02
N SER A 492 2.77 -28.65 11.79
CA SER A 492 2.75 -29.38 13.06
C SER A 492 1.51 -30.26 13.14
N ARG A 493 1.66 -31.41 13.83
CA ARG A 493 0.58 -32.35 14.13
C ARG A 493 -0.41 -31.78 15.17
N GLN A 494 -0.02 -30.72 15.89
CA GLN A 494 -0.82 -30.00 16.89
C GLN A 494 -1.45 -28.71 16.33
N ALA A 495 -1.20 -28.37 15.07
CA ALA A 495 -1.75 -27.18 14.42
C ALA A 495 -3.28 -27.25 14.36
N GLN A 496 -3.96 -26.26 14.94
CA GLN A 496 -5.43 -26.19 14.90
C GLN A 496 -5.91 -25.60 13.56
N PRO A 497 -7.22 -25.70 13.22
CA PRO A 497 -7.76 -25.21 11.94
C PRO A 497 -7.64 -23.70 11.64
N LYS A 498 -6.90 -22.93 12.46
CA LYS A 498 -6.67 -21.48 12.32
C LYS A 498 -5.27 -21.12 11.80
N ASP A 499 -4.35 -22.07 11.73
CA ASP A 499 -2.94 -21.76 11.45
C ASP A 499 -2.68 -21.39 9.98
N ALA A 500 -1.56 -20.71 9.73
CA ALA A 500 -1.16 -20.24 8.41
C ALA A 500 -0.80 -21.42 7.47
N PRO A 501 -0.99 -21.27 6.14
CA PRO A 501 -0.55 -22.29 5.20
C PRO A 501 0.97 -22.50 5.28
N PRO A 502 1.48 -23.71 5.00
CA PRO A 502 2.91 -23.93 4.79
C PRO A 502 3.48 -23.05 3.67
N PRO A 503 4.78 -22.67 3.68
CA PRO A 503 5.32 -21.66 2.77
C PRO A 503 5.37 -22.19 1.33
N PHE A 504 5.52 -23.52 1.18
CA PHE A 504 5.42 -24.19 -0.10
C PHE A 504 4.02 -24.09 -0.74
N PHE A 505 2.94 -23.87 0.03
CA PHE A 505 1.58 -23.86 -0.54
C PHE A 505 1.39 -22.72 -1.53
N ARG A 506 1.97 -21.54 -1.27
CA ARG A 506 2.02 -20.44 -2.26
C ARG A 506 2.76 -20.86 -3.52
N LEU A 507 3.89 -21.57 -3.40
CA LEU A 507 4.66 -22.05 -4.54
C LEU A 507 3.91 -23.12 -5.35
N VAL A 508 3.13 -23.98 -4.69
CA VAL A 508 2.24 -24.96 -5.34
C VAL A 508 1.14 -24.24 -6.13
N LEU A 509 0.51 -23.19 -5.57
CA LEU A 509 -0.47 -22.37 -6.31
C LEU A 509 0.15 -21.74 -7.57
N LEU A 510 1.36 -21.19 -7.47
CA LEU A 510 2.07 -20.61 -8.62
C LEU A 510 2.40 -21.68 -9.67
N ALA A 511 2.83 -22.88 -9.26
CA ALA A 511 3.09 -24.00 -10.16
C ALA A 511 1.81 -24.53 -10.85
N LEU A 512 0.65 -24.39 -10.21
CA LEU A 512 -0.68 -24.68 -10.78
C LEU A 512 -1.21 -23.56 -11.71
N GLY A 513 -0.43 -22.51 -11.97
CA GLY A 513 -0.80 -21.41 -12.87
C GLY A 513 -1.62 -20.29 -12.22
N HIS A 514 -1.67 -20.21 -10.88
CA HIS A 514 -2.24 -19.02 -10.23
C HIS A 514 -1.36 -17.78 -10.50
N PRO A 515 -1.94 -16.56 -10.54
CA PRO A 515 -1.17 -15.36 -10.89
C PRO A 515 -0.03 -15.07 -9.92
N HIS A 516 1.09 -14.56 -10.43
CA HIS A 516 2.31 -14.23 -9.67
C HIS A 516 2.08 -13.26 -8.50
N TRP A 517 1.05 -12.41 -8.59
CA TRP A 517 0.61 -11.49 -7.54
C TRP A 517 -0.22 -12.16 -6.43
N THR A 518 -0.29 -13.49 -6.40
CA THR A 518 -0.80 -14.24 -5.25
C THR A 518 0.18 -14.08 -4.09
N ASP A 519 -0.11 -13.15 -3.19
CA ASP A 519 0.60 -12.94 -1.93
C ASP A 519 0.24 -14.00 -0.89
N ASP A 520 0.95 -14.02 0.24
CA ASP A 520 0.76 -15.03 1.30
C ASP A 520 -0.62 -14.93 1.96
N ALA A 521 -1.21 -13.73 2.01
CA ALA A 521 -2.58 -13.53 2.50
C ALA A 521 -3.61 -14.20 1.58
N ARG A 522 -3.49 -14.01 0.26
CA ARG A 522 -4.34 -14.65 -0.74
C ARG A 522 -4.11 -16.16 -0.81
N ALA A 523 -2.87 -16.63 -0.63
CA ALA A 523 -2.57 -18.05 -0.49
C ALA A 523 -3.26 -18.65 0.75
N ALA A 524 -3.25 -17.96 1.89
CA ALA A 524 -3.95 -18.37 3.11
C ALA A 524 -5.48 -18.40 2.95
N ASP A 525 -6.07 -17.44 2.23
CA ASP A 525 -7.51 -17.44 1.94
C ASP A 525 -7.91 -18.59 1.00
N ILE A 526 -7.11 -18.87 -0.04
CA ILE A 526 -7.31 -20.03 -0.93
C ILE A 526 -7.19 -21.35 -0.15
N TRP A 527 -6.18 -21.47 0.71
CA TRP A 527 -5.97 -22.63 1.59
C TRP A 527 -7.18 -22.88 2.50
N LYS A 528 -7.66 -21.85 3.20
CA LYS A 528 -8.87 -21.92 4.04
C LYS A 528 -10.12 -22.30 3.24
N ALA A 529 -10.29 -21.69 2.06
CA ALA A 529 -11.43 -21.96 1.19
C ALA A 529 -11.45 -23.43 0.71
N HIS A 530 -10.30 -24.01 0.36
CA HIS A 530 -10.20 -25.39 -0.12
C HIS A 530 -10.45 -26.39 1.02
N ARG A 531 -9.88 -26.18 2.22
CA ARG A 531 -10.22 -26.97 3.42
C ARG A 531 -11.72 -26.91 3.77
N ALA A 532 -12.33 -25.71 3.72
CA ALA A 532 -13.76 -25.55 3.98
C ALA A 532 -14.66 -26.19 2.90
N ARG A 533 -14.16 -26.42 1.68
CA ARG A 533 -14.86 -27.19 0.63
C ARG A 533 -14.79 -28.70 0.93
N ILE A 534 -13.64 -29.23 1.37
CA ILE A 534 -13.49 -30.63 1.79
C ILE A 534 -14.44 -30.94 2.96
N GLN A 535 -14.46 -30.08 3.99
CA GLN A 535 -15.36 -30.25 5.14
C GLN A 535 -16.85 -30.18 4.76
N ARG A 536 -17.22 -29.38 3.77
CA ARG A 536 -18.62 -29.33 3.27
C ARG A 536 -18.99 -30.54 2.45
N ALA A 537 -18.09 -31.08 1.64
CA ALA A 537 -18.32 -32.33 0.93
C ALA A 537 -18.63 -33.48 1.91
N ARG A 538 -17.91 -33.56 3.03
CA ARG A 538 -18.20 -34.51 4.12
C ARG A 538 -19.55 -34.28 4.84
N ARG A 539 -20.04 -33.05 4.91
CA ARG A 539 -21.34 -32.73 5.56
C ARG A 539 -22.55 -32.89 4.64
N GLY A 540 -22.34 -33.25 3.37
CA GLY A 540 -23.44 -33.45 2.40
C GLY A 540 -24.29 -34.68 2.68
N ASP A 541 -23.78 -35.66 3.43
CA ASP A 541 -24.38 -36.98 3.61
C ASP A 541 -25.30 -37.09 4.85
N THR A 542 -26.10 -36.06 5.17
CA THR A 542 -27.05 -36.14 6.29
C THR A 542 -28.32 -35.30 6.05
N PRO A 543 -29.49 -35.94 5.78
CA PRO A 543 -30.74 -35.23 5.50
C PRO A 543 -31.64 -35.09 6.75
N ALA A 544 -32.10 -33.87 7.05
CA ALA A 544 -33.26 -33.62 7.90
C ALA A 544 -33.90 -32.26 7.53
N ALA A 545 -35.24 -32.22 7.47
CA ALA A 545 -36.00 -31.08 6.95
C ALA A 545 -36.92 -30.46 8.01
N ALA A 546 -37.31 -29.20 7.80
CA ALA A 546 -38.55 -28.62 8.35
C ALA A 546 -39.06 -27.51 7.43
N GLN A 547 -40.34 -27.55 7.07
CA GLN A 547 -41.01 -26.54 6.24
C GLN A 547 -41.91 -25.65 7.12
N VAL A 548 -42.00 -24.36 6.81
CA VAL A 548 -42.97 -23.42 7.42
C VAL A 548 -43.71 -22.71 6.29
N ALA A 549 -45.05 -22.69 6.36
CA ALA A 549 -45.90 -22.07 5.35
C ALA A 549 -45.87 -20.53 5.43
N THR A 550 -45.94 -19.87 4.28
CA THR A 550 -45.81 -18.41 4.15
C THR A 550 -47.16 -17.69 4.04
N PRO A 551 -47.35 -16.51 4.68
CA PRO A 551 -48.62 -15.76 4.67
C PRO A 551 -49.11 -15.28 3.29
N SER A 552 -48.27 -15.38 2.26
CA SER A 552 -48.59 -15.06 0.87
C SER A 552 -49.32 -16.18 0.12
N GLY A 553 -49.63 -17.32 0.76
CA GLY A 553 -50.25 -18.50 0.13
C GLY A 553 -49.33 -19.26 -0.85
N LEU A 554 -48.28 -18.61 -1.36
CA LEU A 554 -47.23 -19.17 -2.19
C LEU A 554 -46.35 -20.14 -1.40
N LYS A 555 -46.14 -21.35 -1.93
CA LYS A 555 -45.15 -22.31 -1.41
C LYS A 555 -43.75 -21.67 -1.40
N PRO A 556 -42.88 -21.92 -0.39
CA PRO A 556 -41.50 -21.42 -0.37
C PRO A 556 -40.69 -21.83 -1.61
N ALA A 557 -39.68 -21.02 -1.98
CA ALA A 557 -38.77 -21.34 -3.08
C ALA A 557 -37.93 -22.59 -2.76
N GLN A 558 -37.82 -23.50 -3.73
CA GLN A 558 -37.04 -24.74 -3.58
C GLN A 558 -35.54 -24.49 -3.81
N HIS A 559 -34.68 -25.31 -3.20
CA HIS A 559 -33.23 -25.14 -3.33
C HIS A 559 -32.79 -25.44 -4.78
N GLY A 560 -32.14 -24.47 -5.42
CA GLY A 560 -31.76 -24.56 -6.84
C GLY A 560 -32.84 -24.15 -7.85
N GLN A 561 -34.01 -23.67 -7.41
CA GLN A 561 -35.05 -23.15 -8.32
C GLN A 561 -34.56 -21.91 -9.08
N ASP A 562 -34.81 -21.86 -10.39
CA ASP A 562 -34.48 -20.70 -11.24
C ASP A 562 -35.13 -19.39 -10.72
N PRO A 563 -34.34 -18.34 -10.42
CA PRO A 563 -34.87 -17.05 -9.97
C PRO A 563 -35.85 -16.40 -10.95
N LEU A 564 -35.66 -16.58 -12.26
CA LEU A 564 -36.53 -15.95 -13.27
C LEU A 564 -37.89 -16.67 -13.36
N GLY A 565 -37.91 -18.00 -13.39
CA GLY A 565 -39.13 -18.81 -13.31
C GLY A 565 -39.91 -18.57 -12.02
N ARG A 566 -39.22 -18.45 -10.88
CA ARG A 566 -39.87 -18.09 -9.60
C ARG A 566 -40.51 -16.70 -9.65
N LEU A 567 -39.85 -15.71 -10.25
CA LEU A 567 -40.39 -14.35 -10.43
C LEU A 567 -41.67 -14.37 -11.29
N HIS A 568 -41.69 -15.14 -12.38
CA HIS A 568 -42.89 -15.31 -13.20
C HIS A 568 -44.04 -15.96 -12.44
N THR A 569 -43.77 -16.96 -11.60
CA THR A 569 -44.80 -17.60 -10.74
C THR A 569 -45.43 -16.61 -9.77
N ILE A 570 -44.64 -15.73 -9.15
CA ILE A 570 -45.15 -14.71 -8.22
C ILE A 570 -45.98 -13.66 -8.98
N LEU A 571 -45.50 -13.18 -10.12
CA LEU A 571 -46.24 -12.21 -10.93
C LEU A 571 -47.56 -12.79 -11.47
N ARG A 572 -47.58 -14.06 -11.87
CA ARG A 572 -48.82 -14.75 -12.27
C ARG A 572 -49.79 -14.88 -11.10
N HIS A 573 -49.31 -15.28 -9.92
CA HIS A 573 -50.15 -15.34 -8.72
C HIS A 573 -50.73 -13.97 -8.36
N LEU A 574 -49.95 -12.89 -8.45
CA LEU A 574 -50.46 -11.54 -8.23
C LEU A 574 -51.54 -11.15 -9.26
N ASP A 575 -51.34 -11.46 -10.55
CA ASP A 575 -52.36 -11.22 -11.58
C ASP A 575 -53.66 -12.02 -11.33
N GLU A 576 -53.56 -13.22 -10.74
CA GLU A 576 -54.70 -14.10 -10.44
C GLU A 576 -55.43 -13.75 -9.12
N THR A 577 -54.72 -13.35 -8.05
CA THR A 577 -55.29 -13.30 -6.68
C THR A 577 -55.22 -11.95 -5.98
N ALA A 578 -54.54 -10.94 -6.54
CA ALA A 578 -54.27 -9.70 -5.80
C ALA A 578 -55.50 -8.82 -5.51
N ALA A 579 -56.63 -9.06 -6.19
CA ALA A 579 -57.91 -8.46 -5.82
C ALA A 579 -58.31 -8.87 -4.39
N GLU A 580 -58.14 -10.14 -4.04
CA GLU A 580 -58.56 -10.77 -2.78
C GLU A 580 -57.45 -10.80 -1.72
N LEU A 581 -56.17 -10.73 -2.12
CA LEU A 581 -55.05 -10.68 -1.19
C LEU A 581 -55.15 -9.48 -0.23
N PRO A 582 -54.99 -9.66 1.10
CA PRO A 582 -54.87 -8.55 2.03
C PRO A 582 -53.60 -7.73 1.75
N THR A 583 -53.61 -6.44 2.10
CA THR A 583 -52.51 -5.50 1.79
C THR A 583 -51.14 -5.98 2.29
N SER A 584 -51.08 -6.67 3.42
CA SER A 584 -49.87 -7.31 3.97
C SER A 584 -49.36 -8.48 3.11
N GLY A 585 -50.25 -9.30 2.56
CA GLY A 585 -49.92 -10.39 1.64
C GLY A 585 -49.37 -9.87 0.31
N LEU A 586 -50.01 -8.83 -0.24
CA LEU A 586 -49.52 -8.13 -1.44
C LEU A 586 -48.14 -7.49 -1.21
N GLU A 587 -47.91 -6.87 -0.05
CA GLU A 587 -46.59 -6.32 0.33
C GLU A 587 -45.52 -7.42 0.45
N GLN A 588 -45.87 -8.59 1.01
CA GLN A 588 -44.93 -9.72 1.15
C GLN A 588 -44.55 -10.33 -0.20
N ALA A 589 -45.53 -10.56 -1.08
CA ALA A 589 -45.28 -11.09 -2.43
C ALA A 589 -44.39 -10.13 -3.26
N LEU A 590 -44.65 -8.81 -3.19
CA LEU A 590 -43.83 -7.81 -3.87
C LEU A 590 -42.39 -7.74 -3.32
N LYS A 591 -42.18 -7.90 -2.00
CA LYS A 591 -40.83 -7.99 -1.41
C LYS A 591 -40.04 -9.21 -1.91
N GLU A 592 -40.70 -10.34 -2.16
CA GLU A 592 -40.07 -11.52 -2.76
C GLU A 592 -39.74 -11.28 -4.24
N ALA A 593 -40.67 -10.72 -5.01
CA ALA A 593 -40.49 -10.39 -6.42
C ALA A 593 -39.35 -9.38 -6.64
N ASP A 594 -39.27 -8.31 -5.84
CA ASP A 594 -38.20 -7.30 -5.90
C ASP A 594 -36.81 -7.90 -5.59
N ARG A 595 -36.74 -8.87 -4.67
CA ARG A 595 -35.50 -9.60 -4.37
C ARG A 595 -35.07 -10.46 -5.55
N LEU A 596 -35.99 -11.17 -6.20
CA LEU A 596 -35.70 -12.02 -7.35
C LEU A 596 -35.30 -11.21 -8.58
N ALA A 597 -36.01 -10.11 -8.87
CA ALA A 597 -35.63 -9.14 -9.90
C ALA A 597 -34.20 -8.60 -9.68
N SER A 598 -33.82 -8.34 -8.44
CA SER A 598 -32.46 -7.91 -8.07
C SER A 598 -31.40 -9.00 -8.26
N LEU A 599 -31.76 -10.27 -8.14
CA LEU A 599 -30.87 -11.43 -8.35
C LEU A 599 -30.68 -11.76 -9.83
N VAL A 600 -31.74 -11.62 -10.64
CA VAL A 600 -31.69 -11.76 -12.10
C VAL A 600 -30.88 -10.62 -12.73
N GLY A 601 -31.05 -9.40 -12.23
CA GLY A 601 -30.36 -8.21 -12.72
C GLY A 601 -31.09 -7.53 -13.88
N ASP A 602 -31.09 -6.19 -13.91
CA ASP A 602 -31.98 -5.42 -14.77
C ASP A 602 -31.73 -5.59 -16.29
N ALA A 603 -30.52 -6.02 -16.67
CA ALA A 603 -30.17 -6.33 -18.06
C ALA A 603 -30.80 -7.64 -18.58
N PHE A 604 -31.31 -8.50 -17.69
CA PHE A 604 -31.88 -9.81 -18.01
C PHE A 604 -33.39 -9.89 -17.73
N LEU A 605 -34.01 -8.80 -17.27
CA LEU A 605 -35.46 -8.68 -17.13
C LEU A 605 -36.05 -8.11 -18.43
N THR A 606 -37.06 -8.78 -18.98
CA THR A 606 -37.78 -8.30 -20.17
C THR A 606 -38.76 -7.17 -19.81
N ASP A 607 -39.07 -6.28 -20.76
CA ASP A 607 -39.97 -5.16 -20.53
C ASP A 607 -41.38 -5.56 -20.02
N PRO A 608 -42.00 -6.68 -20.46
CA PRO A 608 -43.24 -7.17 -19.85
C PRO A 608 -43.13 -7.48 -18.36
N VAL A 609 -42.00 -8.03 -17.90
CA VAL A 609 -41.73 -8.32 -16.49
C VAL A 609 -41.52 -7.02 -15.70
N LYS A 610 -40.77 -6.07 -16.26
CA LYS A 610 -40.59 -4.73 -15.67
C LYS A 610 -41.92 -3.98 -15.54
N SER A 611 -42.78 -4.05 -16.55
CA SER A 611 -44.11 -3.44 -16.58
C SER A 611 -45.04 -4.04 -15.51
N ARG A 612 -45.14 -5.38 -15.42
CA ARG A 612 -45.97 -6.07 -14.40
C ARG A 612 -45.50 -5.75 -12.97
N LEU A 613 -44.18 -5.67 -12.72
CA LEU A 613 -43.64 -5.19 -11.44
C LEU A 613 -44.03 -3.73 -11.15
N GLY A 614 -43.97 -2.84 -12.16
CA GLY A 614 -44.41 -1.44 -12.04
C GLY A 614 -45.90 -1.29 -11.73
N HIS A 615 -46.74 -2.13 -12.36
CA HIS A 615 -48.17 -2.19 -12.13
C HIS A 615 -48.49 -2.54 -10.67
N TRP A 616 -47.98 -3.68 -10.16
CA TRP A 616 -48.30 -4.14 -8.81
C TRP A 616 -47.78 -3.23 -7.70
N ARG A 617 -46.58 -2.63 -7.87
CA ARG A 617 -46.09 -1.57 -6.96
C ARG A 617 -47.06 -0.37 -6.90
N SER A 618 -47.72 -0.04 -8.02
CA SER A 618 -48.69 1.06 -8.10
C SER A 618 -50.06 0.68 -7.50
N VAL A 619 -50.47 -0.59 -7.59
CA VAL A 619 -51.68 -1.10 -6.90
C VAL A 619 -51.48 -1.10 -5.38
N LEU A 620 -50.35 -1.61 -4.88
CA LEU A 620 -50.02 -1.58 -3.46
C LEU A 620 -50.00 -0.15 -2.91
N ARG A 621 -49.38 0.78 -3.64
CA ARG A 621 -49.36 2.21 -3.26
C ARG A 621 -50.78 2.78 -3.10
N ARG A 622 -51.66 2.60 -4.10
CA ARG A 622 -53.05 3.09 -4.04
C ARG A 622 -53.88 2.47 -2.92
N ARG A 623 -53.62 1.22 -2.53
CA ARG A 623 -54.28 0.59 -1.37
C ARG A 623 -53.87 1.23 -0.04
N LEU A 624 -52.63 1.73 0.05
CA LEU A 624 -52.08 2.33 1.26
C LEU A 624 -52.36 3.83 1.37
N GLU A 625 -52.36 4.54 0.23
CA GLU A 625 -52.87 5.92 0.11
C GLU A 625 -54.34 6.01 0.56
N ARG A 626 -55.16 4.97 0.31
CA ARG A 626 -56.55 4.87 0.77
C ARG A 626 -56.73 4.46 2.24
N SER A 627 -55.65 4.12 2.96
CA SER A 627 -55.70 3.67 4.37
C SER A 627 -55.03 4.65 5.33
N VAL A 628 -54.99 5.93 4.99
CA VAL A 628 -54.46 7.02 5.83
C VAL A 628 -55.54 8.09 5.95
N THR A 629 -55.81 8.55 7.18
CA THR A 629 -56.88 9.49 7.49
C THR A 629 -56.49 10.95 7.27
N THR A 630 -55.24 11.34 7.54
CA THR A 630 -54.64 12.60 7.07
C THR A 630 -53.12 12.48 6.85
N ASP A 631 -52.56 13.32 5.96
CA ASP A 631 -51.10 13.42 5.75
C ASP A 631 -50.34 13.90 7.02
N SER A 632 -50.98 14.72 7.86
CA SER A 632 -50.39 15.25 9.10
C SER A 632 -50.08 14.14 10.11
N GLU A 633 -51.05 13.24 10.36
CA GLU A 633 -50.89 12.11 11.29
C GLU A 633 -49.76 11.17 10.86
N ALA A 634 -49.60 10.95 9.55
CA ALA A 634 -48.52 10.13 9.01
C ALA A 634 -47.14 10.78 9.22
N ARG A 635 -47.07 12.12 9.14
CA ARG A 635 -45.84 12.87 9.37
C ARG A 635 -45.43 12.86 10.84
N GLU A 636 -46.36 13.13 11.74
CA GLU A 636 -46.10 13.06 13.19
C GLU A 636 -45.69 11.67 13.64
N LEU A 637 -46.33 10.62 13.12
CA LEU A 637 -45.94 9.23 13.42
C LEU A 637 -44.50 8.96 12.96
N PHE A 638 -44.12 9.44 11.77
CA PHE A 638 -42.77 9.27 11.26
C PHE A 638 -41.72 10.01 12.13
N ASP A 639 -42.01 11.24 12.55
CA ASP A 639 -41.09 12.02 13.38
C ASP A 639 -40.95 11.42 14.79
N ARG A 640 -42.03 10.91 15.41
CA ARG A 640 -41.94 10.13 16.68
C ARG A 640 -41.03 8.91 16.54
N MET A 641 -41.20 8.11 15.48
CA MET A 641 -40.30 6.98 15.20
C MET A 641 -38.85 7.41 14.95
N ALA A 642 -38.63 8.62 14.43
CA ALA A 642 -37.29 9.14 14.24
C ALA A 642 -36.60 9.51 15.57
N ASP A 643 -37.35 10.02 16.55
CA ASP A 643 -36.84 10.27 17.89
C ASP A 643 -36.56 8.97 18.65
N GLU A 644 -37.45 7.97 18.59
CA GLU A 644 -37.17 6.63 19.13
C GLU A 644 -35.90 6.02 18.52
N PHE A 645 -35.67 6.20 17.21
CA PHE A 645 -34.44 5.75 16.56
C PHE A 645 -33.21 6.49 17.08
N ARG A 646 -33.29 7.81 17.34
CA ARG A 646 -32.19 8.60 17.93
C ARG A 646 -31.86 8.10 19.34
N VAL A 647 -32.87 7.86 20.18
CA VAL A 647 -32.70 7.31 21.53
C VAL A 647 -32.05 5.91 21.47
N ALA A 648 -32.54 5.01 20.61
CA ALA A 648 -31.96 3.68 20.43
C ALA A 648 -30.52 3.72 19.89
N ARG A 649 -30.21 4.67 18.99
CA ARG A 649 -28.87 4.93 18.44
C ARG A 649 -27.90 5.36 19.53
N ASP A 650 -28.33 6.28 20.40
CA ASP A 650 -27.49 6.89 21.43
C ASP A 650 -27.29 5.96 22.63
N ALA A 651 -28.26 5.08 22.91
CA ALA A 651 -28.13 3.93 23.80
C ALA A 651 -27.33 2.74 23.21
N GLY A 652 -27.00 2.79 21.91
CA GLY A 652 -26.28 1.71 21.21
C GLY A 652 -27.11 0.44 20.90
N ASP A 653 -28.42 0.44 21.13
CA ASP A 653 -29.29 -0.70 20.85
C ASP A 653 -29.57 -0.85 19.35
N LEU A 654 -28.66 -1.59 18.71
CA LEU A 654 -28.74 -1.96 17.31
C LEU A 654 -29.96 -2.84 16.97
N ALA A 655 -30.53 -3.58 17.93
CA ALA A 655 -31.69 -4.43 17.70
C ALA A 655 -32.98 -3.60 17.64
N LEU A 656 -33.17 -2.71 18.61
CA LEU A 656 -34.29 -1.75 18.64
C LEU A 656 -34.22 -0.79 17.45
N ALA A 657 -33.06 -0.18 17.18
CA ALA A 657 -32.86 0.71 16.04
C ALA A 657 -33.17 0.02 14.68
N LYS A 658 -32.83 -1.28 14.52
CA LYS A 658 -33.22 -2.07 13.33
C LYS A 658 -34.72 -2.27 13.22
N ARG A 659 -35.43 -2.55 14.32
CA ARG A 659 -36.89 -2.70 14.34
C ARG A 659 -37.57 -1.41 13.90
N ILE A 660 -37.23 -0.29 14.57
CA ILE A 660 -37.79 1.03 14.28
C ILE A 660 -37.54 1.41 12.82
N ARG A 661 -36.29 1.38 12.34
CA ARG A 661 -35.94 1.73 10.95
C ARG A 661 -36.64 0.87 9.89
N ASN A 662 -36.97 -0.38 10.22
CA ASN A 662 -37.72 -1.24 9.30
C ASN A 662 -39.23 -0.88 9.30
N GLY A 663 -39.81 -0.52 10.45
CA GLY A 663 -41.17 0.02 10.55
C GLY A 663 -41.34 1.40 9.91
N MET A 664 -40.31 2.26 9.96
CA MET A 664 -40.30 3.55 9.27
C MET A 664 -40.36 3.41 7.74
N GLY A 665 -39.95 2.27 7.17
CA GLY A 665 -39.90 2.03 5.73
C GLY A 665 -41.28 2.14 5.04
N PRO A 666 -42.29 1.38 5.49
CA PRO A 666 -43.66 1.51 5.01
C PRO A 666 -44.27 2.90 5.23
N VAL A 667 -44.13 3.49 6.42
CA VAL A 667 -44.65 4.84 6.70
C VAL A 667 -44.05 5.85 5.72
N TYR A 668 -42.72 5.84 5.58
CA TYR A 668 -42.00 6.68 4.64
C TYR A 668 -42.44 6.49 3.19
N ALA A 669 -42.56 5.25 2.71
CA ALA A 669 -42.77 5.00 1.28
C ALA A 669 -44.24 5.12 0.83
N LEU A 670 -45.18 4.96 1.77
CA LEU A 670 -46.59 4.63 1.47
C LEU A 670 -47.60 5.48 2.24
N ARG A 671 -47.19 6.22 3.29
CA ARG A 671 -48.07 7.09 4.10
C ARG A 671 -47.65 8.56 4.13
N LEU A 672 -46.39 8.89 3.81
CA LEU A 672 -45.92 10.29 3.73
C LEU A 672 -46.20 10.91 2.36
N SER A 673 -46.63 12.19 2.38
CA SER A 673 -46.77 13.04 1.20
C SER A 673 -45.46 13.10 0.37
N PRO A 674 -45.51 13.43 -0.93
CA PRO A 674 -44.30 13.60 -1.74
C PRO A 674 -43.32 14.64 -1.17
N GLN A 675 -43.84 15.71 -0.58
CA GLN A 675 -43.06 16.81 0.00
C GLN A 675 -42.38 16.39 1.30
N ASP A 676 -43.10 15.71 2.19
CA ASP A 676 -42.54 15.16 3.43
C ASP A 676 -41.48 14.10 3.17
N ARG A 677 -41.73 13.21 2.20
CA ARG A 677 -40.72 12.24 1.75
C ARG A 677 -39.44 12.93 1.30
N ALA A 678 -39.53 13.99 0.50
CA ALA A 678 -38.36 14.75 0.06
C ALA A 678 -37.58 15.33 1.25
N ALA A 679 -38.28 15.94 2.23
CA ALA A 679 -37.68 16.49 3.45
C ALA A 679 -36.96 15.42 4.30
N VAL A 680 -37.56 14.24 4.50
CA VAL A 680 -37.00 13.19 5.37
C VAL A 680 -36.17 12.13 4.64
N THR A 681 -36.01 12.23 3.30
CA THR A 681 -35.16 11.32 2.49
C THR A 681 -33.73 11.26 3.03
N GLY A 682 -33.18 12.43 3.42
CA GLY A 682 -31.85 12.53 4.00
C GLY A 682 -31.73 11.73 5.30
N LEU A 683 -32.68 11.91 6.20
CA LEU A 683 -32.75 11.23 7.50
C LEU A 683 -32.88 9.71 7.36
N MET A 684 -33.76 9.24 6.46
CA MET A 684 -33.90 7.80 6.16
C MET A 684 -32.61 7.18 5.60
N ARG A 685 -31.85 7.94 4.80
CA ARG A 685 -30.55 7.50 4.30
C ARG A 685 -29.51 7.44 5.43
N GLU A 686 -29.50 8.42 6.33
CA GLU A 686 -28.60 8.44 7.50
C GLU A 686 -28.87 7.29 8.48
N PHE A 687 -30.14 7.05 8.83
CA PHE A 687 -30.51 5.93 9.71
C PHE A 687 -30.20 4.57 9.07
N LYS A 688 -30.46 4.41 7.77
CA LYS A 688 -30.04 3.22 7.01
C LYS A 688 -28.52 3.07 7.01
N GLN A 689 -27.78 4.15 6.78
CA GLN A 689 -26.31 4.14 6.73
C GLN A 689 -25.72 3.77 8.09
N TRP A 690 -26.21 4.36 9.18
CA TRP A 690 -25.79 4.00 10.53
C TRP A 690 -26.03 2.50 10.82
N VAL A 691 -27.24 1.97 10.53
CA VAL A 691 -27.51 0.53 10.71
C VAL A 691 -26.59 -0.36 9.86
N LEU A 692 -26.16 0.10 8.68
CA LEU A 692 -25.21 -0.60 7.81
C LEU A 692 -23.76 -0.51 8.30
N ASP A 693 -23.34 0.63 8.86
CA ASP A 693 -22.01 0.79 9.45
C ASP A 693 -21.89 0.07 10.79
N GLN A 694 -23.02 -0.20 11.47
CA GLN A 694 -23.11 -1.13 12.60
C GLN A 694 -23.21 -2.61 12.18
N LYS A 695 -23.16 -2.97 10.88
CA LYS A 695 -22.92 -4.36 10.45
C LYS A 695 -21.40 -4.58 10.31
N PRO A 696 -20.83 -5.62 10.95
CA PRO A 696 -19.41 -5.90 10.80
C PRO A 696 -19.11 -6.26 9.33
N ARG A 697 -18.14 -5.57 8.71
CA ARG A 697 -17.75 -5.80 7.30
C ARG A 697 -16.56 -6.75 7.19
N THR A 698 -15.83 -6.96 8.28
CA THR A 698 -14.64 -7.81 8.38
C THR A 698 -14.63 -8.62 9.69
N PRO A 699 -13.85 -9.71 9.80
CA PRO A 699 -13.62 -10.40 11.07
C PRO A 699 -13.06 -9.47 12.15
N ALA A 700 -12.22 -8.51 11.77
CA ALA A 700 -11.70 -7.48 12.67
C ALA A 700 -12.80 -6.61 13.31
N ASP A 701 -13.87 -6.30 12.58
CA ASP A 701 -15.03 -5.57 13.13
C ASP A 701 -15.84 -6.43 14.12
N VAL A 702 -15.79 -7.75 14.00
CA VAL A 702 -16.37 -8.69 14.96
C VAL A 702 -15.52 -8.72 16.23
N SER A 703 -14.20 -8.89 16.10
CA SER A 703 -13.29 -8.92 17.25
C SER A 703 -13.20 -7.57 17.97
N LEU A 704 -13.25 -6.44 17.25
CA LEU A 704 -13.34 -5.10 17.85
C LEU A 704 -14.67 -4.87 18.58
N ARG A 705 -15.78 -5.48 18.12
CA ARG A 705 -17.07 -5.42 18.80
C ARG A 705 -17.10 -6.30 20.05
N ALA A 706 -16.61 -7.53 19.96
CA ALA A 706 -16.46 -8.41 21.11
C ALA A 706 -15.56 -7.76 22.18
N LEU A 707 -14.47 -7.11 21.77
CA LEU A 707 -13.56 -6.38 22.65
C LEU A 707 -14.25 -5.20 23.36
N ARG A 708 -15.15 -4.47 22.68
CA ARG A 708 -15.97 -3.42 23.31
C ARG A 708 -16.93 -4.00 24.35
N VAL A 709 -17.68 -5.04 23.98
CA VAL A 709 -18.62 -5.72 24.90
C VAL A 709 -17.91 -6.23 26.16
N LEU A 710 -16.71 -6.81 26.01
CA LEU A 710 -15.89 -7.27 27.13
C LEU A 710 -15.41 -6.12 28.03
N ILE A 711 -14.99 -4.98 27.44
CA ILE A 711 -14.58 -3.79 28.21
C ILE A 711 -15.77 -3.19 28.97
N ASP A 712 -16.96 -3.17 28.37
CA ASP A 712 -18.19 -2.66 28.99
C ASP A 712 -18.69 -3.60 30.10
N ASP A 713 -18.51 -4.92 29.93
CA ASP A 713 -18.84 -5.91 30.96
C ASP A 713 -17.93 -5.79 32.19
N LEU A 714 -16.62 -5.68 31.98
CA LEU A 714 -15.66 -5.32 33.05
C LEU A 714 -16.06 -4.01 33.75
N GLY A 715 -16.54 -3.03 32.98
CA GLY A 715 -17.09 -1.76 33.49
C GLY A 715 -18.25 -1.98 34.47
N ARG A 716 -19.26 -2.76 34.07
CA ARG A 716 -20.45 -3.06 34.88
C ARG A 716 -20.14 -3.93 36.10
N ARG A 717 -19.26 -4.91 35.96
CA ARG A 717 -18.86 -5.83 37.04
C ARG A 717 -17.77 -5.29 37.96
N ARG A 718 -17.30 -4.04 37.78
CA ARG A 718 -16.10 -3.48 38.45
C ARG A 718 -16.01 -3.72 39.97
N THR A 719 -17.14 -3.73 40.68
CA THR A 719 -17.23 -3.93 42.14
C THR A 719 -17.31 -5.40 42.57
N THR A 720 -17.74 -6.31 41.69
CA THR A 720 -17.95 -7.75 41.98
C THR A 720 -16.97 -8.68 41.25
N LEU A 721 -16.16 -8.13 40.34
CA LEU A 721 -15.17 -8.86 39.56
C LEU A 721 -13.99 -9.33 40.43
N THR A 722 -13.70 -10.64 40.43
CA THR A 722 -12.52 -11.21 41.08
C THR A 722 -11.24 -10.97 40.27
N THR A 723 -10.06 -11.16 40.89
CA THR A 723 -8.77 -10.96 40.20
C THR A 723 -8.53 -12.00 39.09
N ALA A 724 -8.91 -13.26 39.31
CA ALA A 724 -8.83 -14.31 38.30
C ALA A 724 -9.77 -14.05 37.10
N GLU A 725 -10.99 -13.56 37.32
CA GLU A 725 -11.89 -13.16 36.23
C GLU A 725 -11.35 -11.96 35.43
N LEU A 726 -10.73 -10.99 36.10
CA LEU A 726 -10.08 -9.85 35.45
C LEU A 726 -8.91 -10.30 34.56
N GLU A 727 -8.11 -11.25 35.03
CA GLU A 727 -7.01 -11.85 34.26
C GLU A 727 -7.53 -12.63 33.04
N ALA A 728 -8.51 -13.50 33.22
CA ALA A 728 -9.13 -14.26 32.12
C ALA A 728 -9.76 -13.34 31.06
N ALA A 729 -10.46 -12.28 31.48
CA ALA A 729 -11.04 -11.30 30.56
C ALA A 729 -9.97 -10.50 29.81
N LEU A 730 -8.86 -10.14 30.45
CA LEU A 730 -7.74 -9.46 29.77
C LEU A 730 -7.00 -10.39 28.79
N ALA A 731 -6.86 -11.68 29.12
CA ALA A 731 -6.33 -12.67 28.18
C ALA A 731 -7.22 -12.82 26.94
N GLU A 732 -8.54 -12.84 27.10
CA GLU A 732 -9.49 -12.85 25.97
C GLU A 732 -9.44 -11.55 25.17
N ALA A 733 -9.30 -10.39 25.83
CA ALA A 733 -9.07 -9.11 25.16
C ALA A 733 -7.80 -9.13 24.28
N ASP A 734 -6.73 -9.81 24.71
CA ASP A 734 -5.51 -9.99 23.92
C ASP A 734 -5.67 -11.02 22.78
N ARG A 735 -6.57 -12.01 22.90
CA ARG A 735 -6.96 -12.86 21.76
C ARG A 735 -7.66 -12.02 20.70
N LEU A 736 -8.70 -11.29 21.09
CA LEU A 736 -9.48 -10.42 20.20
C LEU A 736 -8.64 -9.29 19.58
N ARG A 737 -7.62 -8.79 20.29
CA ARG A 737 -6.66 -7.78 19.79
C ARG A 737 -5.88 -8.26 18.56
N ARG A 738 -5.51 -9.54 18.50
CA ARG A 738 -4.67 -10.10 17.41
C ARG A 738 -5.40 -10.14 16.07
N ASP A 739 -6.72 -10.31 16.11
CA ASP A 739 -7.58 -10.34 14.91
C ASP A 739 -7.90 -8.93 14.34
N ILE A 740 -7.43 -7.86 15.00
CA ILE A 740 -7.68 -6.46 14.60
C ILE A 740 -6.42 -5.88 13.94
N PRO A 741 -6.37 -5.72 12.61
CA PRO A 741 -5.24 -5.11 11.93
C PRO A 741 -5.19 -3.60 12.21
N GLY A 742 -3.97 -3.08 12.41
CA GLY A 742 -3.75 -1.67 12.77
C GLY A 742 -3.88 -1.36 14.27
N PRO A 743 -3.78 -0.08 14.66
CA PRO A 743 -3.88 0.34 16.06
C PRO A 743 -5.34 0.30 16.57
N LEU A 744 -5.53 -0.11 17.83
CA LEU A 744 -6.81 0.04 18.52
C LEU A 744 -7.21 1.53 18.61
N PRO A 745 -8.50 1.88 18.53
CA PRO A 745 -8.95 3.24 18.82
C PRO A 745 -8.64 3.62 20.28
N ASP A 746 -8.29 4.89 20.51
CA ASP A 746 -7.72 5.34 21.78
C ASP A 746 -8.61 5.09 23.00
N ALA A 747 -9.94 5.11 22.84
CA ALA A 747 -10.87 4.80 23.92
C ALA A 747 -10.67 3.36 24.45
N GLN A 748 -10.62 2.36 23.54
CA GLN A 748 -10.38 0.97 23.92
C GLN A 748 -8.94 0.75 24.40
N LYS A 749 -7.95 1.39 23.75
CA LYS A 749 -6.53 1.35 24.19
C LYS A 749 -6.37 1.88 25.62
N LYS A 750 -6.94 3.05 25.93
CA LYS A 750 -6.93 3.66 27.27
C LYS A 750 -7.75 2.84 28.29
N ALA A 751 -8.84 2.19 27.88
CA ALA A 751 -9.62 1.32 28.77
C ALA A 751 -8.85 0.05 29.16
N LEU A 752 -8.28 -0.68 28.19
CA LEU A 752 -7.46 -1.87 28.46
C LEU A 752 -6.21 -1.52 29.28
N SER A 753 -5.57 -0.38 29.02
CA SER A 753 -4.43 0.08 29.83
C SER A 753 -4.81 0.33 31.29
N ARG A 754 -6.00 0.90 31.54
CA ARG A 754 -6.54 1.08 32.90
C ARG A 754 -6.84 -0.26 33.57
N TRP A 755 -7.47 -1.21 32.88
CA TRP A 755 -7.74 -2.54 33.42
C TRP A 755 -6.47 -3.36 33.70
N ARG A 756 -5.45 -3.29 32.83
CA ARG A 756 -4.12 -3.87 33.11
C ARG A 756 -3.39 -3.19 34.27
N GLY A 757 -3.59 -1.88 34.44
CA GLY A 757 -3.16 -1.16 35.64
C GLY A 757 -3.88 -1.63 36.91
N ASN A 758 -5.18 -1.94 36.81
CA ASN A 758 -5.96 -2.48 37.91
C ASN A 758 -5.49 -3.90 38.31
N LEU A 759 -5.31 -4.80 37.33
CA LEU A 759 -4.81 -6.16 37.57
C LEU A 759 -3.42 -6.15 38.24
N ARG A 760 -2.47 -5.35 37.74
CA ARG A 760 -1.13 -5.22 38.34
C ARG A 760 -1.13 -4.65 39.76
N ARG A 761 -2.13 -3.84 40.11
CA ARG A 761 -2.34 -3.35 41.48
C ARG A 761 -2.86 -4.50 42.35
N ARG A 762 -3.96 -5.15 41.96
CA ARG A 762 -4.55 -6.29 42.69
C ARG A 762 -3.53 -7.41 42.94
N LEU A 763 -2.76 -7.81 41.94
CA LEU A 763 -1.71 -8.83 42.08
C LEU A 763 -0.56 -8.39 43.00
N ARG A 764 -0.30 -7.08 43.13
CA ARG A 764 0.66 -6.53 44.11
C ARG A 764 0.06 -6.50 45.51
N ASP A 765 -1.20 -6.12 45.63
CA ASP A 765 -1.93 -6.06 46.91
C ASP A 765 -2.19 -7.48 47.47
N GLU A 766 -2.38 -8.47 46.60
CA GLU A 766 -2.50 -9.90 46.94
C GLU A 766 -1.15 -10.50 47.37
N ARG A 767 -0.06 -10.21 46.66
CA ARG A 767 1.30 -10.61 47.09
C ARG A 767 1.72 -9.92 48.40
N GLY A 768 1.44 -8.62 48.53
CA GLY A 768 1.65 -7.88 49.79
C GLY A 768 0.78 -8.37 50.95
N ARG A 769 -0.33 -9.07 50.68
CA ARG A 769 -1.16 -9.74 51.68
C ARG A 769 -0.69 -11.16 52.01
N THR A 770 0.02 -11.86 51.12
CA THR A 770 0.70 -13.12 51.48
C THR A 770 1.98 -12.88 52.27
N ASP A 771 2.61 -11.71 52.11
CA ASP A 771 3.94 -11.41 52.67
C ASP A 771 3.89 -10.63 54.01
N LEU A 772 2.71 -10.42 54.63
CA LEU A 772 2.57 -9.69 55.91
C LEU A 772 1.58 -10.35 56.90
N PRO A 773 1.97 -10.57 58.17
CA PRO A 773 1.05 -10.98 59.25
C PRO A 773 0.01 -9.90 59.63
N LEU A 774 -1.05 -10.31 60.34
CA LEU A 774 -2.21 -9.49 60.70
C LEU A 774 -1.86 -8.11 61.32
N GLY A 775 -2.48 -7.03 60.82
CA GLY A 775 -2.29 -5.69 61.40
C GLY A 775 -3.28 -4.60 60.94
N LYS A 776 -4.48 -4.57 61.57
CA LYS A 776 -5.43 -3.45 61.74
C LYS A 776 -5.81 -2.50 60.58
N SER A 777 -7.13 -2.34 60.43
CA SER A 777 -7.82 -1.33 59.62
C SER A 777 -7.66 0.11 60.15
N VAL A 778 -7.54 1.10 59.26
CA VAL A 778 -8.10 2.45 59.44
C VAL A 778 -8.72 2.92 58.12
N VAL A 779 -9.89 3.55 58.21
CA VAL A 779 -10.67 4.15 57.11
C VAL A 779 -10.31 5.64 56.98
N GLY A 780 -10.18 6.20 55.77
CA GLY A 780 -10.01 7.66 55.65
C GLY A 780 -9.93 8.26 54.24
N ALA A 781 -10.94 9.08 53.93
CA ALA A 781 -10.92 10.24 53.02
C ALA A 781 -10.80 10.03 51.49
N ALA A 782 -11.26 11.07 50.77
CA ALA A 782 -11.54 11.09 49.33
C ALA A 782 -10.82 12.27 48.63
N SER A 783 -11.10 12.47 47.33
CA SER A 783 -10.56 13.53 46.43
C SER A 783 -9.07 13.32 46.05
N ASP A 784 -8.55 13.74 44.89
CA ASP A 784 -9.14 14.29 43.65
C ASP A 784 -8.21 13.97 42.45
N GLY A 785 -8.58 14.35 41.23
CA GLY A 785 -7.61 14.67 40.16
C GLY A 785 -7.34 13.61 39.10
N GLY A 786 -7.42 14.02 37.83
CA GLY A 786 -6.91 13.27 36.69
C GLY A 786 -5.39 13.47 36.52
N GLY A 787 -4.69 12.46 35.99
CA GLY A 787 -3.25 12.50 35.75
C GLY A 787 -2.90 12.29 34.28
N GLU A 788 -2.32 13.32 33.67
CA GLU A 788 -1.66 13.30 32.36
C GLU A 788 -0.33 12.50 32.44
N ALA A 789 0.39 12.33 31.33
CA ALA A 789 1.71 11.69 31.40
C ALA A 789 2.66 12.59 32.18
N ALA A 790 3.07 12.17 33.38
CA ALA A 790 3.93 12.98 34.25
C ALA A 790 5.24 13.34 33.54
N ARG A 791 5.55 14.65 33.49
CA ARG A 791 6.82 15.19 33.02
C ARG A 791 7.96 14.66 33.89
N LEU A 792 9.14 14.49 33.31
CA LEU A 792 10.34 14.23 34.10
C LEU A 792 10.71 15.47 34.93
N ASP A 793 11.28 15.24 36.12
CA ASP A 793 11.89 16.33 36.88
C ASP A 793 13.19 16.82 36.21
N ARG A 794 13.63 18.02 36.59
CA ARG A 794 14.78 18.68 35.96
C ARG A 794 16.09 17.93 36.18
N ALA A 795 16.27 17.23 37.30
CA ALA A 795 17.49 16.48 37.59
C ALA A 795 17.58 15.22 36.71
N ALA A 796 16.47 14.50 36.55
CA ALA A 796 16.35 13.37 35.63
C ALA A 796 16.58 13.79 34.16
N LEU A 797 16.08 14.96 33.74
CA LEU A 797 16.33 15.50 32.39
C LEU A 797 17.82 15.78 32.14
N VAL A 798 18.52 16.42 33.08
CA VAL A 798 19.97 16.70 32.95
C VAL A 798 20.77 15.39 32.91
N ALA A 799 20.52 14.46 33.82
CA ALA A 799 21.24 13.18 33.87
C ALA A 799 21.02 12.31 32.61
N LEU A 800 19.87 12.44 31.94
CA LEU A 800 19.63 11.82 30.63
C LEU A 800 20.30 12.58 29.49
N ALA A 801 20.32 13.92 29.53
CA ALA A 801 20.98 14.74 28.54
C ALA A 801 22.50 14.51 28.50
N ASP A 802 23.16 14.33 29.65
CA ASP A 802 24.58 14.01 29.70
C ASP A 802 24.90 12.67 29.02
N GLN A 803 24.08 11.63 29.26
CA GLN A 803 24.22 10.32 28.61
C GLN A 803 23.94 10.40 27.10
N VAL A 804 22.93 11.17 26.69
CA VAL A 804 22.63 11.41 25.27
C VAL A 804 23.76 12.19 24.59
N ARG A 805 24.35 13.19 25.26
CA ARG A 805 25.48 13.97 24.74
C ARG A 805 26.66 13.04 24.42
N THR A 806 27.08 12.19 25.36
CA THR A 806 28.16 11.21 25.14
C THR A 806 27.89 10.32 23.92
N LEU A 807 26.67 9.77 23.80
CA LEU A 807 26.30 8.91 22.67
C LEU A 807 26.28 9.64 21.32
N LEU A 808 25.98 10.95 21.32
CA LEU A 808 26.04 11.77 20.11
C LEU A 808 27.49 12.13 19.75
N GLN A 809 28.37 12.40 20.73
CA GLN A 809 29.81 12.58 20.51
C GLN A 809 30.45 11.34 19.89
N ASP A 810 30.14 10.16 20.43
CA ASP A 810 30.64 8.89 19.87
C ASP A 810 30.12 8.65 18.44
N SER A 811 28.86 9.02 18.16
CA SER A 811 28.32 8.94 16.81
C SER A 811 28.92 9.99 15.85
N ALA A 812 29.31 11.16 16.35
CA ALA A 812 30.06 12.17 15.60
C ALA A 812 31.42 11.63 15.16
N ARG A 813 32.20 11.07 16.11
CA ARG A 813 33.49 10.39 15.87
C ARG A 813 33.36 9.22 14.87
N ALA A 814 32.28 8.46 14.98
CA ALA A 814 32.00 7.33 14.09
C ALA A 814 31.49 7.75 12.69
N GLY A 815 31.23 9.03 12.43
CA GLY A 815 30.66 9.51 11.16
C GLY A 815 29.22 9.04 10.92
N THR A 816 28.40 8.93 11.98
CA THR A 816 27.03 8.38 11.91
C THR A 816 25.99 9.26 12.61
N THR A 817 24.80 9.35 12.01
CA THR A 817 23.59 9.87 12.68
C THR A 817 22.88 8.77 13.48
N VAL A 818 22.08 9.16 14.48
CA VAL A 818 21.29 8.23 15.33
C VAL A 818 19.83 8.62 15.39
N THR A 819 18.94 7.65 15.55
CA THR A 819 17.52 7.93 15.88
C THR A 819 17.28 7.86 17.39
N TRP A 820 16.16 8.41 17.87
CA TRP A 820 15.69 8.18 19.25
C TRP A 820 15.51 6.68 19.59
N GLY A 821 15.29 5.83 18.59
CA GLY A 821 15.26 4.37 18.76
C GLY A 821 16.65 3.77 19.00
N ASP A 822 17.69 4.34 18.39
CA ASP A 822 19.09 3.93 18.60
C ASP A 822 19.59 4.39 19.96
N LEU A 823 19.33 5.64 20.34
CA LEU A 823 19.67 6.16 21.67
C LEU A 823 19.08 5.27 22.78
N ARG A 824 17.79 4.91 22.70
CA ARG A 824 17.18 3.99 23.69
C ARG A 824 17.83 2.61 23.73
N ARG A 825 18.22 2.06 22.57
CA ARG A 825 18.93 0.76 22.49
C ARG A 825 20.33 0.84 23.10
N ARG A 826 21.11 1.86 22.78
CA ARG A 826 22.46 2.09 23.30
C ARG A 826 22.46 2.37 24.81
N MET A 827 21.41 3.01 25.33
CA MET A 827 21.19 3.23 26.77
C MET A 827 20.55 2.03 27.49
N SER A 828 20.49 0.84 26.89
CA SER A 828 20.00 -0.41 27.50
C SER A 828 18.63 -0.30 28.21
N GLY A 829 17.75 0.57 27.72
CA GLY A 829 16.43 0.81 28.30
C GLY A 829 16.35 1.88 29.41
N ALA A 830 17.45 2.51 29.81
CA ALA A 830 17.46 3.61 30.77
C ALA A 830 16.74 4.88 30.25
N LEU A 831 16.61 5.03 28.92
CA LEU A 831 15.88 6.13 28.28
C LEU A 831 14.38 5.79 28.11
N PRO A 832 13.46 6.41 28.90
CA PRO A 832 12.03 6.09 28.84
C PRO A 832 11.38 6.54 27.52
N PHE A 833 10.08 6.28 27.38
CA PHE A 833 9.25 6.93 26.36
C PHE A 833 8.93 8.37 26.80
N LEU A 834 9.82 9.28 26.42
CA LEU A 834 9.76 10.72 26.72
C LEU A 834 8.56 11.42 26.03
N HIS A 835 7.98 12.40 26.71
CA HIS A 835 7.08 13.38 26.08
C HIS A 835 7.85 14.18 25.00
N PRO A 836 7.22 14.64 23.89
CA PRO A 836 7.90 15.43 22.86
C PRO A 836 8.65 16.65 23.41
N ASP A 837 8.06 17.35 24.39
CA ASP A 837 8.71 18.48 25.05
C ASP A 837 9.94 18.05 25.86
N ASP A 838 9.91 16.90 26.54
CA ASP A 838 11.05 16.38 27.31
C ASP A 838 12.20 15.95 26.38
N GLN A 839 11.89 15.51 25.15
CA GLN A 839 12.88 15.30 24.10
C GLN A 839 13.51 16.63 23.64
N GLY A 840 12.73 17.71 23.59
CA GLY A 840 13.21 19.07 23.34
C GLY A 840 14.15 19.56 24.45
N GLU A 841 13.71 19.50 25.71
CA GLU A 841 14.51 19.87 26.89
C GLU A 841 15.85 19.11 26.96
N ILE A 842 15.83 17.79 26.70
CA ILE A 842 17.06 16.99 26.66
C ILE A 842 18.04 17.50 25.58
N LEU A 843 17.56 17.77 24.37
CA LEU A 843 18.44 18.26 23.29
C LEU A 843 18.89 19.72 23.53
N MET A 844 18.08 20.54 24.18
CA MET A 844 18.48 21.89 24.64
C MET A 844 19.61 21.84 25.67
N VAL A 845 19.58 20.88 26.59
CA VAL A 845 20.65 20.68 27.58
C VAL A 845 21.89 20.08 26.90
N VAL A 846 21.74 19.13 25.97
CA VAL A 846 22.86 18.56 25.19
C VAL A 846 23.71 19.64 24.54
N ASP A 847 23.08 20.64 23.91
CA ASP A 847 23.74 21.72 23.16
C ASP A 847 23.98 23.01 23.96
N HIS A 848 23.73 23.02 25.28
CA HIS A 848 23.81 24.24 26.11
C HIS A 848 25.16 24.96 26.00
N ASP A 849 26.24 24.19 25.96
CA ASP A 849 27.62 24.69 25.96
C ASP A 849 28.25 24.72 24.54
N THR A 850 27.47 24.50 23.46
CA THR A 850 28.00 24.41 22.09
C THR A 850 28.32 25.81 21.51
N PRO A 851 29.60 26.16 21.21
CA PRO A 851 30.03 27.48 20.73
C PRO A 851 29.27 27.98 19.50
N ALA A 852 29.08 29.30 19.37
CA ALA A 852 28.18 29.91 18.37
C ALA A 852 28.54 29.57 16.91
N ASP A 853 29.83 29.37 16.65
CA ASP A 853 30.47 28.98 15.40
C ASP A 853 30.53 27.46 15.16
N GLU A 854 30.28 26.65 16.19
CA GLU A 854 30.21 25.19 16.08
C GLU A 854 28.79 24.68 15.75
N PRO A 855 28.68 23.65 14.89
CA PRO A 855 27.41 22.99 14.58
C PRO A 855 26.84 22.26 15.81
N LEU A 856 25.52 22.26 15.96
CA LEU A 856 24.83 21.70 17.12
C LEU A 856 24.85 20.16 17.13
N LEU A 857 25.29 19.55 18.22
CA LEU A 857 25.44 18.10 18.37
C LEU A 857 24.09 17.37 18.22
N SER A 858 22.98 18.00 18.59
CA SER A 858 21.62 17.49 18.32
C SER A 858 21.28 17.33 16.84
N ALA A 859 22.03 17.94 15.91
CA ALA A 859 21.88 17.68 14.47
C ALA A 859 22.13 16.20 14.10
N LEU A 860 22.90 15.47 14.90
CA LEU A 860 23.12 14.03 14.69
C LEU A 860 21.89 13.17 15.02
N VAL A 861 20.87 13.73 15.68
CA VAL A 861 19.57 13.08 15.85
C VAL A 861 18.79 13.21 14.55
N ALA A 862 18.66 12.11 13.81
CA ALA A 862 17.96 12.04 12.53
C ALA A 862 16.55 11.46 12.66
N GLY A 863 15.70 11.76 11.67
CA GLY A 863 14.47 11.05 11.42
C GLY A 863 14.71 9.58 11.04
N THR A 864 13.67 8.74 11.10
CA THR A 864 13.74 7.32 10.72
C THR A 864 14.01 7.09 9.23
N ASP A 865 13.93 8.14 8.43
CA ASP A 865 14.19 8.23 7.00
C ASP A 865 15.52 8.94 6.67
N LEU A 866 16.37 9.19 7.67
CA LEU A 866 17.64 9.94 7.57
C LEU A 866 17.46 11.42 7.14
N SER A 867 16.27 11.98 7.36
CA SER A 867 16.00 13.43 7.24
C SER A 867 16.33 14.18 8.55
N PRO A 868 16.42 15.52 8.56
CA PRO A 868 16.51 16.31 9.80
C PRO A 868 15.35 15.99 10.75
N HIS A 869 15.64 15.64 12.00
CA HIS A 869 14.61 15.36 12.99
C HIS A 869 13.74 16.61 13.25
N GLY A 870 12.44 16.43 13.48
CA GLY A 870 11.48 17.54 13.60
C GLY A 870 11.78 18.57 14.71
N LEU A 871 12.61 18.21 15.69
CA LEU A 871 13.07 19.12 16.75
C LEU A 871 14.28 20.01 16.32
N TYR A 872 15.03 19.65 15.28
CA TYR A 872 16.28 20.33 14.88
C TYR A 872 16.09 21.84 14.66
N ARG A 873 15.00 22.25 14.00
CA ARG A 873 14.63 23.67 13.84
C ARG A 873 14.41 24.38 15.18
N HIS A 874 13.73 23.72 16.11
CA HIS A 874 13.42 24.27 17.42
C HIS A 874 14.68 24.43 18.26
N ILE A 875 15.57 23.43 18.28
CA ILE A 875 16.83 23.50 19.02
C ILE A 875 17.73 24.62 18.47
N ARG A 876 17.93 24.72 17.15
CA ARG A 876 18.68 25.86 16.55
C ARG A 876 18.11 27.23 16.92
N PHE A 877 16.80 27.39 16.82
CA PHE A 877 16.14 28.66 17.17
C PHE A 877 16.34 29.01 18.65
N SER A 878 16.18 28.04 19.55
CA SER A 878 16.35 28.22 21.00
C SER A 878 17.80 28.46 21.42
N HIS A 879 18.80 28.03 20.62
CA HIS A 879 20.21 28.43 20.75
C HIS A 879 20.58 29.71 19.98
N GLY A 880 19.59 30.51 19.55
CA GLY A 880 19.80 31.80 18.89
C GLY A 880 20.47 31.72 17.51
N ARG A 881 20.54 30.54 16.88
CA ARG A 881 21.13 30.36 15.55
C ARG A 881 20.20 30.91 14.46
N GLU A 882 20.79 31.46 13.40
CA GLU A 882 20.06 32.05 12.27
C GLU A 882 19.08 31.06 11.62
N ARG A 883 17.87 31.52 11.24
CA ARG A 883 16.82 30.68 10.68
C ARG A 883 17.19 30.20 9.27
N VAL A 884 17.24 28.88 9.09
CA VAL A 884 17.45 28.25 7.78
C VAL A 884 16.12 28.19 6.98
N PRO A 885 16.10 28.61 5.70
CA PRO A 885 14.93 28.46 4.82
C PRO A 885 14.54 26.99 4.56
N ASP A 886 13.23 26.74 4.37
CA ASP A 886 12.69 25.39 4.20
C ASP A 886 13.30 24.62 3.00
N GLU A 887 13.51 25.31 1.88
CA GLU A 887 14.15 24.78 0.66
C GLU A 887 15.63 24.41 0.84
N SER A 888 16.29 24.99 1.85
CA SER A 888 17.70 24.74 2.18
C SER A 888 17.88 23.93 3.47
N LEU A 889 16.81 23.60 4.22
CA LEU A 889 16.94 22.94 5.53
C LEU A 889 17.70 21.63 5.44
N GLU A 890 17.34 20.76 4.50
CA GLU A 890 17.98 19.44 4.37
C GLU A 890 19.47 19.60 4.02
N MET A 891 19.79 20.52 3.11
CA MET A 891 21.18 20.80 2.72
C MET A 891 21.98 21.38 3.89
N HIS A 892 21.44 22.38 4.59
CA HIS A 892 22.08 23.00 5.76
C HIS A 892 22.29 21.99 6.89
N TRP A 893 21.29 21.16 7.18
CA TRP A 893 21.39 20.09 8.18
C TRP A 893 22.48 19.09 7.78
N ARG A 894 22.55 18.68 6.51
CA ARG A 894 23.61 17.81 6.00
C ARG A 894 24.99 18.47 6.10
N MET A 895 25.09 19.80 5.93
CA MET A 895 26.31 20.57 6.14
C MET A 895 26.72 20.66 7.63
N GLU A 896 25.78 20.82 8.57
CA GLU A 896 26.09 20.79 10.01
C GLU A 896 26.47 19.38 10.49
N VAL A 897 25.79 18.34 10.01
CA VAL A 897 26.17 16.93 10.27
C VAL A 897 27.56 16.62 9.70
N PHE A 898 27.87 17.07 8.48
CA PHE A 898 29.21 16.95 7.90
C PHE A 898 30.25 17.75 8.69
N GLY A 899 29.91 18.97 9.13
CA GLY A 899 30.76 19.80 9.98
C GLY A 899 31.10 19.12 11.31
N LEU A 900 30.11 18.50 11.96
CA LEU A 900 30.32 17.67 13.16
C LEU A 900 31.26 16.50 12.88
N PHE A 901 31.08 15.79 11.76
CA PHE A 901 31.97 14.68 11.42
C PHE A 901 33.42 15.13 11.16
N GLN A 902 33.66 16.33 10.63
CA GLN A 902 35.04 16.86 10.53
C GLN A 902 35.58 17.32 11.88
N LEU A 903 34.77 18.04 12.67
CA LEU A 903 35.14 18.58 13.98
C LEU A 903 35.49 17.45 14.99
N TRP A 904 34.70 16.39 14.99
CA TRP A 904 34.86 15.22 15.86
C TRP A 904 35.72 14.10 15.24
N ARG A 905 36.34 14.33 14.07
CA ARG A 905 37.36 13.43 13.53
C ARG A 905 38.67 13.45 14.33
N HIS A 906 38.88 14.54 15.08
CA HIS A 906 40.12 14.85 15.79
C HIS A 906 39.89 15.23 17.27
N ARG A 907 38.67 15.02 17.80
CA ARG A 907 38.24 15.22 19.20
C ARG A 907 37.68 13.92 19.79
#